data_AF-A0A5N4AKX6-F1
#
_entry.id   AF-A0A5N4AKX6-F1
#
_cell.length_a   1.000
_cell.length_b   1.000
_cell.length_c   1.000
_cell.angle_alpha   90.00
_cell.angle_beta   90.00
_cell.angle_gamma   90.00
#
_symmetry.space_group_name_H-M   'P 1'
#
loop_
_entity.id
_entity.type
_entity.pdbx_description
1 polymer ?
#
loop_
_entity_poly.entity_id
_entity_poly.type
_entity_poly.pdbx_seq_one_letter_code
_entity_poly.pdbx_strand_id
1 'polypeptide(L)'
;MTPKVVFSIFRLNILILIFIFLLNVNGREIDDTLVFTVATSETDGFLRYMRSAIEYGIKPVVLGLGENWKGGENIRYRPGGGWKVNLLKKALEPYKDDSNRIVLFTDGYDVMFLSDLSAIIDKFKKTEARVLFGAESSCWPDADLESLYPPVISGKRFLNSGLYIGYVPDIYKLLTYAPLKDEGDDQLYFTHAYVDDKLRNELNFKLDSNSEIFQNLNGAINEIELYHNTEKEYTEFKLKNVVSHTEPLVIHGNGFSKTKLNALGNYLARAWTPEEECKHCRWGHIDLEKTQDANMPTVLLAIFIENPTPFVEEFFQKIGDLEYPKQRIHVLIHNAVKYHIPHVQQFVEASGSKYLSLKQITPDDGITEWNARDLSLDLCVQKECDMYFAVDSIAHLDNPHTLRLLIEQNRTVVAPLLVRPEKAWSNFWGALTRDGFYARSHDYLDIVYNKKRGLWNVPFINTCYLVNGTLLKKHDRTKITFVRDNLDADMAFCGNLNDLDVFLYVSNRVEFGHLINTDTFDVTRTTPEMYQIFENGRDWAARYIHPEYPETFNPDKKPLQPCPDVYWVPIVTRRFCKDLISMMEAFGKWSDGTNEDNRLTGGYEAVPTRDIHMNQVGWEPHWMQFLQKWVRPIQEHIFTGYFHDPPRSLMNFVVRYKPGEQPSLRPHHDSSTYTINIALNEVGKDYEGGGCRFIRYNCSVTDTKPGWLIMHPGRLTHYHEGLLVTKGVRYIMISFVDP
;
A
#
# COMPACT_ATOMS: atom_id res chain seq x y z
N MET A 1 20.02 -73.40 11.66
CA MET A 1 19.45 -72.16 12.25
C MET A 1 18.67 -72.54 13.50
N THR A 2 18.95 -71.87 14.61
CA THR A 2 18.34 -72.16 15.91
C THR A 2 16.90 -71.59 16.00
N PRO A 3 15.99 -72.20 16.79
CA PRO A 3 14.58 -71.80 16.87
C PRO A 3 14.35 -70.33 17.26
N LYS A 4 15.32 -69.68 17.91
CA LYS A 4 15.25 -68.27 18.32
C LYS A 4 15.37 -67.28 17.16
N VAL A 5 16.05 -67.63 16.06
CA VAL A 5 16.22 -66.74 14.90
C VAL A 5 14.95 -66.73 14.03
N VAL A 6 14.29 -67.88 13.90
CA VAL A 6 13.03 -68.00 13.16
C VAL A 6 11.91 -67.19 13.83
N PHE A 7 11.83 -67.20 15.16
CA PHE A 7 10.83 -66.43 15.92
C PHE A 7 11.00 -64.90 15.83
N SER A 8 12.24 -64.42 15.72
CA SER A 8 12.54 -62.98 15.59
C SER A 8 12.23 -62.46 14.18
N ILE A 9 12.53 -63.24 13.15
CA ILE A 9 12.20 -62.92 11.75
C ILE A 9 10.69 -62.95 11.53
N PHE A 10 9.96 -63.86 12.19
CA PHE A 10 8.50 -63.90 12.12
C PHE A 10 7.84 -62.67 12.76
N ARG A 11 8.32 -62.20 13.92
CA ARG A 11 7.82 -60.96 14.55
C ARG A 11 8.12 -59.73 13.72
N LEU A 12 9.29 -59.64 13.11
CA LEU A 12 9.66 -58.50 12.26
C LEU A 12 8.82 -58.44 10.98
N ASN A 13 8.56 -59.59 10.34
CA ASN A 13 7.68 -59.65 9.18
C ASN A 13 6.21 -59.36 9.53
N ILE A 14 5.72 -59.78 10.71
CA ILE A 14 4.38 -59.42 11.19
C ILE A 14 4.30 -57.92 11.49
N LEU A 15 5.32 -57.31 12.10
CA LEU A 15 5.36 -55.86 12.33
C LEU A 15 5.40 -55.07 11.01
N ILE A 16 6.16 -55.52 10.02
CA ILE A 16 6.21 -54.90 8.68
C ILE A 16 4.89 -55.07 7.95
N LEU A 17 4.26 -56.25 8.02
CA LEU A 17 2.92 -56.48 7.45
C LEU A 17 1.85 -55.64 8.16
N ILE A 18 1.90 -55.50 9.48
CA ILE A 18 0.99 -54.62 10.23
C ILE A 18 1.24 -53.16 9.87
N PHE A 19 2.50 -52.73 9.69
CA PHE A 19 2.84 -51.36 9.29
C PHE A 19 2.41 -51.05 7.85
N ILE A 20 2.60 -51.99 6.92
CA ILE A 20 2.11 -51.89 5.52
C ILE A 20 0.58 -51.97 5.48
N PHE A 21 -0.06 -52.74 6.35
CA PHE A 21 -1.52 -52.79 6.45
C PHE A 21 -2.08 -51.49 7.07
N LEU A 22 -1.44 -50.93 8.09
CA LEU A 22 -1.80 -49.62 8.67
C LEU A 22 -1.60 -48.47 7.67
N LEU A 23 -0.52 -48.50 6.88
CA LEU A 23 -0.29 -47.54 5.78
C LEU A 23 -1.33 -47.70 4.66
N ASN A 24 -1.72 -48.93 4.30
CA ASN A 24 -2.76 -49.17 3.28
C ASN A 24 -4.19 -48.92 3.80
N VAL A 25 -4.46 -49.08 5.09
CA VAL A 25 -5.77 -48.79 5.70
C VAL A 25 -5.97 -47.27 5.78
N ASN A 26 -4.98 -46.50 6.24
CA ASN A 26 -5.06 -45.03 6.23
C ASN A 26 -5.05 -44.46 4.79
N GLY A 27 -4.34 -45.08 3.85
CA GLY A 27 -4.33 -44.66 2.45
C GLY A 27 -5.65 -44.94 1.70
N ARG A 28 -6.38 -46.02 2.03
CA ARG A 28 -7.67 -46.35 1.41
C ARG A 28 -8.81 -45.43 1.84
N GLU A 29 -8.83 -45.00 3.10
CA GLU A 29 -9.95 -44.18 3.61
C GLU A 29 -9.96 -42.73 3.08
N ILE A 30 -8.79 -42.17 2.77
CA ILE A 30 -8.67 -40.83 2.16
C ILE A 30 -9.19 -40.85 0.71
N ASP A 31 -8.98 -41.94 -0.03
CA ASP A 31 -9.49 -42.13 -1.40
C ASP A 31 -11.03 -42.31 -1.48
N ASP A 32 -11.68 -42.61 -0.35
CA ASP A 32 -13.13 -42.84 -0.23
C ASP A 32 -13.90 -41.66 0.39
N THR A 33 -13.31 -40.45 0.49
CA THR A 33 -14.03 -39.25 0.97
C THR A 33 -14.32 -38.28 -0.16
N LEU A 34 -15.59 -37.85 -0.27
CA LEU A 34 -16.03 -36.87 -1.25
C LEU A 34 -16.05 -35.47 -0.62
N VAL A 35 -15.40 -34.50 -1.26
CA VAL A 35 -15.49 -33.09 -0.85
C VAL A 35 -16.24 -32.34 -1.92
N PHE A 36 -17.37 -31.71 -1.56
CA PHE A 36 -18.18 -30.92 -2.48
C PHE A 36 -18.26 -29.46 -2.05
N THR A 37 -18.34 -28.59 -3.05
CA THR A 37 -18.62 -27.16 -2.87
C THR A 37 -19.51 -26.67 -4.00
N VAL A 38 -20.12 -25.51 -3.82
CA VAL A 38 -20.88 -24.83 -4.87
C VAL A 38 -20.22 -23.50 -5.19
N ALA A 39 -19.92 -23.30 -6.48
CA ALA A 39 -19.44 -22.04 -7.02
C ALA A 39 -19.94 -21.90 -8.45
N THR A 40 -20.51 -20.74 -8.78
CA THR A 40 -21.00 -20.43 -10.13
C THR A 40 -19.95 -19.76 -11.00
N SER A 41 -18.96 -19.11 -10.40
CA SER A 41 -17.87 -18.45 -11.10
C SER A 41 -16.59 -18.45 -10.26
N GLU A 42 -15.46 -18.22 -10.92
CA GLU A 42 -14.15 -18.06 -10.27
C GLU A 42 -14.05 -16.66 -9.65
N THR A 43 -14.56 -16.50 -8.43
CA THR A 43 -14.41 -15.27 -7.63
C THR A 43 -13.10 -15.26 -6.86
N ASP A 44 -12.66 -14.09 -6.37
CA ASP A 44 -11.44 -14.02 -5.54
C ASP A 44 -11.56 -14.87 -4.25
N GLY A 45 -12.76 -14.93 -3.67
CA GLY A 45 -13.11 -15.80 -2.55
C GLY A 45 -12.98 -17.28 -2.89
N PHE A 46 -13.50 -17.70 -4.06
CA PHE A 46 -13.34 -19.07 -4.56
C PHE A 46 -11.88 -19.44 -4.82
N LEU A 47 -11.10 -18.52 -5.40
CA LEU A 47 -9.67 -18.74 -5.63
C LEU A 47 -8.90 -18.87 -4.30
N ARG A 48 -9.30 -18.15 -3.25
CA ARG A 48 -8.76 -18.35 -1.89
C ARG A 48 -9.15 -19.73 -1.33
N TYR A 49 -10.40 -20.14 -1.49
CA TYR A 49 -10.87 -21.47 -1.09
C TYR A 49 -10.03 -22.58 -1.78
N MET A 50 -9.90 -22.53 -3.10
CA MET A 50 -9.12 -23.50 -3.87
C MET A 50 -7.64 -23.50 -3.50
N ARG A 51 -7.04 -22.33 -3.24
CA ARG A 51 -5.65 -22.24 -2.73
C ARG A 51 -5.48 -23.00 -1.41
N SER A 52 -6.38 -22.78 -0.45
CA SER A 52 -6.31 -23.47 0.84
C SER A 52 -6.51 -24.98 0.69
N ALA A 53 -7.40 -25.42 -0.21
CA ALA A 53 -7.60 -26.83 -0.50
C ALA A 53 -6.34 -27.47 -1.09
N ILE A 54 -5.71 -26.82 -2.08
CA ILE A 54 -4.47 -27.29 -2.71
C ILE A 54 -3.32 -27.41 -1.71
N GLU A 55 -3.16 -26.43 -0.80
CA GLU A 55 -2.12 -26.45 0.23
C GLU A 55 -2.17 -27.72 1.10
N TYR A 56 -3.39 -28.19 1.39
CA TYR A 56 -3.63 -29.38 2.20
C TYR A 56 -3.97 -30.64 1.39
N GLY A 57 -3.76 -30.63 0.07
CA GLY A 57 -3.98 -31.79 -0.79
C GLY A 57 -5.45 -32.18 -0.99
N ILE A 58 -6.39 -31.30 -0.66
CA ILE A 58 -7.83 -31.51 -0.80
C ILE A 58 -8.26 -31.16 -2.23
N LYS A 59 -9.09 -32.01 -2.84
CA LYS A 59 -9.62 -31.83 -4.21
C LYS A 59 -11.15 -31.74 -4.18
N PRO A 60 -11.73 -30.55 -3.97
CA PRO A 60 -13.18 -30.37 -3.99
C PRO A 60 -13.76 -30.58 -5.38
N VAL A 61 -14.92 -31.23 -5.45
CA VAL A 61 -15.78 -31.27 -6.63
C VAL A 61 -16.68 -30.03 -6.60
N VAL A 62 -16.53 -29.19 -7.62
CA VAL A 62 -17.22 -27.90 -7.73
C VAL A 62 -18.51 -28.07 -8.52
N LEU A 63 -19.64 -27.82 -7.86
CA LEU A 63 -20.97 -27.92 -8.46
C LEU A 63 -21.44 -26.55 -8.96
N GLY A 64 -22.07 -26.52 -10.14
CA GLY A 64 -22.70 -25.32 -10.71
C GLY A 64 -21.75 -24.34 -11.40
N LEU A 65 -20.47 -24.69 -11.61
CA LEU A 65 -19.50 -23.80 -12.24
C LEU A 65 -19.91 -23.48 -13.69
N GLY A 66 -19.96 -22.19 -14.02
CA GLY A 66 -20.42 -21.70 -15.33
C GLY A 66 -21.94 -21.64 -15.50
N GLU A 67 -22.72 -22.08 -14.49
CA GLU A 67 -24.17 -21.93 -14.48
C GLU A 67 -24.60 -20.63 -13.78
N ASN A 68 -25.72 -20.06 -14.20
CA ASN A 68 -26.34 -18.93 -13.51
C ASN A 68 -26.88 -19.37 -12.15
N TRP A 69 -26.65 -18.55 -11.12
CA TRP A 69 -27.15 -18.79 -9.77
C TRP A 69 -28.68 -18.83 -9.72
N LYS A 70 -29.24 -19.92 -9.17
CA LYS A 70 -30.70 -20.12 -9.00
C LYS A 70 -31.15 -20.11 -7.54
N GLY A 71 -30.22 -19.91 -6.60
CA GLY A 71 -30.51 -20.01 -5.16
C GLY A 71 -31.16 -18.76 -4.54
N GLY A 72 -31.87 -17.96 -5.32
CA GLY A 72 -32.48 -16.70 -4.86
C GLY A 72 -31.57 -15.47 -4.98
N GLU A 73 -32.17 -14.28 -4.90
CA GLU A 73 -31.48 -12.99 -5.04
C GLU A 73 -31.02 -12.43 -3.69
N ASN A 74 -29.85 -11.79 -3.66
CA ASN A 74 -29.32 -11.09 -2.49
C ASN A 74 -29.25 -11.95 -1.21
N ILE A 75 -28.77 -13.19 -1.34
CA ILE A 75 -28.62 -14.16 -0.22
C ILE A 75 -27.75 -13.66 0.94
N ARG A 76 -27.02 -12.55 0.75
CA ARG A 76 -26.30 -11.83 1.81
C ARG A 76 -27.24 -11.23 2.87
N TYR A 77 -28.47 -10.89 2.48
CA TYR A 77 -29.44 -10.17 3.32
C TYR A 77 -30.78 -10.90 3.47
N ARG A 78 -31.00 -11.99 2.74
CA ARG A 78 -32.27 -12.70 2.68
C ARG A 78 -32.05 -14.21 2.67
N PRO A 79 -33.02 -15.00 3.19
CA PRO A 79 -33.02 -16.44 3.07
C PRO A 79 -32.91 -16.92 1.61
N GLY A 80 -32.21 -18.03 1.37
CA GLY A 80 -31.98 -18.60 0.04
C GLY A 80 -30.94 -19.74 0.05
N GLY A 81 -30.45 -20.13 -1.13
CA GLY A 81 -29.38 -21.13 -1.25
C GLY A 81 -29.83 -22.58 -1.44
N GLY A 82 -31.13 -22.87 -1.50
CA GLY A 82 -31.68 -24.22 -1.66
C GLY A 82 -31.21 -24.95 -2.92
N TRP A 83 -30.84 -24.21 -3.97
CA TRP A 83 -30.23 -24.79 -5.16
C TRP A 83 -28.93 -25.56 -4.85
N LYS A 84 -28.16 -25.14 -3.84
CA LYS A 84 -26.95 -25.87 -3.37
C LYS A 84 -27.32 -27.28 -2.91
N VAL A 85 -28.40 -27.41 -2.16
CA VAL A 85 -28.95 -28.68 -1.67
C VAL A 85 -29.37 -29.56 -2.84
N ASN A 86 -30.07 -28.99 -3.83
CA ASN A 86 -30.52 -29.73 -5.01
C ASN A 86 -29.36 -30.20 -5.89
N LEU A 87 -28.31 -29.38 -6.05
CA LEU A 87 -27.07 -29.78 -6.74
C LEU A 87 -26.36 -30.92 -6.00
N LEU A 88 -26.17 -30.79 -4.69
CA LEU A 88 -25.50 -31.82 -3.89
C LEU A 88 -26.30 -33.13 -3.88
N LYS A 89 -27.62 -33.06 -3.72
CA LYS A 89 -28.53 -34.21 -3.79
C LYS A 89 -28.32 -34.99 -5.09
N LYS A 90 -28.28 -34.30 -6.23
CA LYS A 90 -28.03 -34.91 -7.54
C LYS A 90 -26.63 -35.52 -7.63
N ALA A 91 -25.62 -34.85 -7.09
CA ALA A 91 -24.23 -35.30 -7.12
C ALA A 91 -23.99 -36.54 -6.24
N LEU A 92 -24.73 -36.69 -5.13
CA LEU A 92 -24.62 -37.80 -4.20
C LEU A 92 -25.45 -39.03 -4.57
N GLU A 93 -26.42 -38.90 -5.48
CA GLU A 93 -27.27 -40.01 -5.95
C GLU A 93 -26.49 -41.31 -6.29
N PRO A 94 -25.35 -41.26 -7.03
CA PRO A 94 -24.61 -42.48 -7.40
C PRO A 94 -23.98 -43.22 -6.21
N TYR A 95 -23.87 -42.54 -5.06
CA TYR A 95 -23.16 -43.02 -3.88
C TYR A 95 -24.09 -43.33 -2.69
N LYS A 96 -25.40 -43.12 -2.85
CA LYS A 96 -26.39 -43.16 -1.75
C LYS A 96 -26.41 -44.45 -0.93
N ASP A 97 -25.97 -45.56 -1.50
CA ASP A 97 -25.96 -46.88 -0.87
C ASP A 97 -24.57 -47.27 -0.30
N ASP A 98 -23.56 -46.41 -0.42
CA ASP A 98 -22.20 -46.66 0.11
C ASP A 98 -22.11 -46.27 1.59
N SER A 99 -22.26 -47.26 2.47
CA SER A 99 -22.35 -47.05 3.93
C SER A 99 -21.09 -46.54 4.60
N ASN A 100 -19.93 -46.66 3.96
CA ASN A 100 -18.64 -46.31 4.56
C ASN A 100 -18.07 -45.00 3.98
N ARG A 101 -18.61 -44.53 2.86
CA ARG A 101 -18.20 -43.29 2.21
C ARG A 101 -18.60 -42.08 3.02
N ILE A 102 -17.68 -41.15 3.20
CA ILE A 102 -17.90 -39.88 3.89
C ILE A 102 -18.01 -38.77 2.84
N VAL A 103 -18.91 -37.82 3.08
CA VAL A 103 -19.01 -36.58 2.32
C VAL A 103 -18.79 -35.38 3.24
N LEU A 104 -17.95 -34.45 2.80
CA LEU A 104 -17.79 -33.11 3.35
C LEU A 104 -18.34 -32.10 2.36
N PHE A 105 -19.30 -31.29 2.79
CA PHE A 105 -19.79 -30.14 2.05
C PHE A 105 -19.29 -28.85 2.69
N THR A 106 -18.88 -27.90 1.86
CA THR A 106 -18.53 -26.54 2.28
C THR A 106 -19.03 -25.51 1.29
N ASP A 107 -19.42 -24.32 1.76
CA ASP A 107 -19.57 -23.15 0.90
C ASP A 107 -18.24 -22.82 0.19
N GLY A 108 -18.33 -22.14 -0.97
CA GLY A 108 -17.20 -21.99 -1.89
C GLY A 108 -16.53 -20.62 -1.89
N TYR A 109 -17.19 -19.56 -1.42
CA TYR A 109 -16.70 -18.18 -1.58
C TYR A 109 -16.06 -17.61 -0.32
N ASP A 110 -16.48 -18.06 0.86
CA ASP A 110 -16.09 -17.54 2.17
C ASP A 110 -15.64 -18.65 3.12
N VAL A 111 -15.03 -19.71 2.57
CA VAL A 111 -14.45 -20.81 3.35
C VAL A 111 -12.95 -20.95 3.08
N MET A 112 -12.20 -21.40 4.08
CA MET A 112 -10.81 -21.87 3.92
C MET A 112 -10.56 -23.15 4.72
N PHE A 113 -9.76 -24.04 4.15
CA PHE A 113 -9.20 -25.19 4.85
C PHE A 113 -7.94 -24.79 5.62
N LEU A 114 -7.79 -25.32 6.84
CA LEU A 114 -6.67 -25.09 7.74
C LEU A 114 -5.91 -26.39 8.07
N SER A 115 -6.32 -27.51 7.49
CA SER A 115 -5.72 -28.82 7.69
C SER A 115 -6.07 -29.77 6.54
N ASP A 116 -5.39 -30.92 6.50
CA ASP A 116 -5.67 -31.99 5.56
C ASP A 116 -6.95 -32.76 5.89
N LEU A 117 -7.40 -33.52 4.89
CA LEU A 117 -8.65 -34.28 4.99
C LEU A 117 -8.58 -35.38 6.05
N SER A 118 -7.39 -35.95 6.31
CA SER A 118 -7.20 -36.99 7.32
C SER A 118 -7.53 -36.45 8.71
N ALA A 119 -6.99 -35.27 9.06
CA ALA A 119 -7.26 -34.62 10.33
C ALA A 119 -8.77 -34.29 10.51
N ILE A 120 -9.43 -33.86 9.43
CA ILE A 120 -10.87 -33.57 9.43
C ILE A 120 -11.68 -34.85 9.71
N ILE A 121 -11.39 -35.93 8.98
CA ILE A 121 -12.07 -37.23 9.15
C ILE A 121 -11.82 -37.80 10.55
N ASP A 122 -10.59 -37.71 11.06
CA ASP A 122 -10.24 -38.22 12.38
C ASP A 122 -11.01 -37.50 13.49
N LYS A 123 -11.16 -36.17 13.39
CA LYS A 123 -12.01 -35.42 14.33
C LYS A 123 -13.48 -35.77 14.16
N PHE A 124 -13.97 -35.88 12.92
CA PHE A 124 -15.36 -36.26 12.67
C PHE A 124 -15.71 -37.61 13.28
N LYS A 125 -14.88 -38.64 13.07
CA LYS A 125 -15.08 -39.98 13.64
C LYS A 125 -15.13 -39.96 15.18
N LYS A 126 -14.31 -39.11 15.84
CA LYS A 126 -14.31 -38.94 17.31
C LYS A 126 -15.59 -38.30 17.86
N THR A 127 -16.33 -37.55 17.05
CA THR A 127 -17.65 -37.00 17.48
C THR A 127 -18.72 -38.09 17.60
N GLU A 128 -18.46 -39.28 17.03
CA GLU A 128 -19.40 -40.38 16.89
C GLU A 128 -20.72 -40.00 16.18
N ALA A 129 -20.77 -38.82 15.54
CA ALA A 129 -21.92 -38.40 14.75
C ALA A 129 -21.99 -39.21 13.45
N ARG A 130 -23.20 -39.41 12.90
CA ARG A 130 -23.32 -39.84 11.50
C ARG A 130 -23.48 -38.66 10.55
N VAL A 131 -24.04 -37.57 11.06
CA VAL A 131 -24.15 -36.27 10.40
C VAL A 131 -23.72 -35.20 11.39
N LEU A 132 -22.75 -34.36 11.00
CA LEU A 132 -22.21 -33.28 11.80
C LEU A 132 -22.23 -31.98 11.02
N PHE A 133 -22.94 -30.98 11.54
CA PHE A 133 -23.00 -29.63 10.96
C PHE A 133 -22.15 -28.65 11.78
N GLY A 134 -21.67 -27.59 11.14
CA GLY A 134 -21.11 -26.43 11.84
C GLY A 134 -22.15 -25.80 12.76
N ALA A 135 -21.70 -25.25 13.87
CA ALA A 135 -22.56 -24.57 14.84
C ALA A 135 -22.27 -23.06 14.87
N GLU A 136 -23.27 -22.25 15.19
CA GLU A 136 -23.18 -20.80 15.29
C GLU A 136 -23.95 -20.20 16.48
N SER A 137 -23.73 -18.90 16.73
CA SER A 137 -24.27 -18.18 17.89
C SER A 137 -25.74 -17.76 17.73
N SER A 138 -26.28 -17.70 16.51
CA SER A 138 -27.60 -17.14 16.24
C SER A 138 -28.53 -18.17 15.59
N CYS A 139 -29.79 -18.23 16.05
CA CYS A 139 -30.83 -19.00 15.39
C CYS A 139 -31.35 -18.20 14.19
N TRP A 140 -30.93 -18.57 12.99
CA TRP A 140 -31.27 -17.91 11.73
C TRP A 140 -31.72 -18.94 10.70
N PRO A 141 -32.68 -18.62 9.80
CA PRO A 141 -33.38 -17.33 9.67
C PRO A 141 -34.57 -17.16 10.62
N ASP A 142 -35.08 -18.25 11.21
CA ASP A 142 -36.26 -18.23 12.07
C ASP A 142 -35.87 -18.37 13.54
N ALA A 143 -36.01 -17.27 14.29
CA ALA A 143 -35.66 -17.21 15.71
C ALA A 143 -36.67 -17.98 16.60
N ASP A 144 -37.90 -18.21 16.13
CA ASP A 144 -38.93 -18.91 16.92
C ASP A 144 -38.59 -20.39 17.16
N LEU A 145 -37.71 -20.94 16.31
CA LEU A 145 -37.21 -22.31 16.41
C LEU A 145 -36.19 -22.49 17.55
N GLU A 146 -35.68 -21.42 18.17
CA GLU A 146 -34.67 -21.48 19.24
C GLU A 146 -35.11 -22.38 20.40
N SER A 147 -36.40 -22.35 20.75
CA SER A 147 -36.96 -23.15 21.84
C SER A 147 -36.94 -24.67 21.57
N LEU A 148 -36.91 -25.06 20.28
CA LEU A 148 -36.90 -26.46 19.84
C LEU A 148 -35.50 -27.06 19.78
N TYR A 149 -34.45 -26.22 19.78
CA TYR A 149 -33.07 -26.71 19.81
C TYR A 149 -32.77 -27.39 21.16
N PRO A 150 -32.06 -28.53 21.17
CA PRO A 150 -31.54 -29.09 22.41
C PRO A 150 -30.68 -28.07 23.18
N PRO A 151 -30.71 -28.06 24.52
CA PRO A 151 -29.78 -27.27 25.30
C PRO A 151 -28.36 -27.81 25.14
N VAL A 152 -27.37 -26.92 25.03
CA VAL A 152 -25.95 -27.26 24.99
C VAL A 152 -25.29 -26.82 26.30
N ILE A 153 -24.42 -27.68 26.85
CA ILE A 153 -23.70 -27.38 28.11
C ILE A 153 -22.63 -26.30 27.87
N SER A 154 -21.97 -26.38 26.71
CA SER A 154 -20.91 -25.48 26.29
C SER A 154 -20.91 -25.37 24.77
N GLY A 155 -20.47 -24.22 24.26
CA GLY A 155 -20.34 -23.97 22.84
C GLY A 155 -21.59 -23.39 22.16
N LYS A 156 -21.59 -23.44 20.84
CA LYS A 156 -22.62 -22.91 19.95
C LYS A 156 -23.81 -23.85 19.87
N ARG A 157 -25.02 -23.28 19.86
CA ARG A 157 -26.28 -24.04 19.96
C ARG A 157 -26.96 -24.28 18.62
N PHE A 158 -26.78 -23.38 17.66
CA PHE A 158 -27.62 -23.34 16.45
C PHE A 158 -26.86 -23.86 15.24
N LEU A 159 -27.59 -24.46 14.29
CA LEU A 159 -27.03 -25.04 13.07
C LEU A 159 -26.60 -23.94 12.09
N ASN A 160 -25.47 -24.16 11.41
CA ASN A 160 -25.06 -23.43 10.21
C ASN A 160 -24.95 -24.39 9.02
N SER A 161 -25.59 -24.08 7.89
CA SER A 161 -25.62 -24.96 6.70
C SER A 161 -24.41 -24.83 5.79
N GLY A 162 -23.52 -23.85 6.02
CA GLY A 162 -22.38 -23.60 5.13
C GLY A 162 -21.28 -24.65 5.24
N LEU A 163 -21.28 -25.48 6.29
CA LEU A 163 -20.28 -26.52 6.55
C LEU A 163 -20.93 -27.76 7.18
N TYR A 164 -20.77 -28.93 6.56
CA TYR A 164 -21.20 -30.18 7.19
C TYR A 164 -20.48 -31.42 6.63
N ILE A 165 -20.37 -32.44 7.46
CA ILE A 165 -19.74 -33.72 7.13
C ILE A 165 -20.60 -34.88 7.62
N GLY A 166 -20.63 -35.99 6.89
CA GLY A 166 -21.38 -37.17 7.31
C GLY A 166 -21.16 -38.37 6.41
N TYR A 167 -21.73 -39.51 6.80
CA TYR A 167 -21.78 -40.69 5.93
C TYR A 167 -22.79 -40.44 4.80
N VAL A 168 -22.44 -40.88 3.59
CA VAL A 168 -23.22 -40.57 2.38
C VAL A 168 -24.71 -40.99 2.48
N PRO A 169 -25.08 -42.18 2.98
CA PRO A 169 -26.50 -42.55 3.05
C PRO A 169 -27.31 -41.66 3.99
N ASP A 170 -26.72 -41.23 5.11
CA ASP A 170 -27.38 -40.37 6.09
C ASP A 170 -27.52 -38.94 5.57
N ILE A 171 -26.48 -38.41 4.93
CA ILE A 171 -26.54 -37.11 4.25
C ILE A 171 -27.55 -37.16 3.11
N TYR A 172 -27.55 -38.21 2.28
CA TYR A 172 -28.50 -38.34 1.18
C TYR A 172 -29.94 -38.44 1.70
N LYS A 173 -30.18 -39.18 2.78
CA LYS A 173 -31.48 -39.20 3.47
C LYS A 173 -31.87 -37.82 4.00
N LEU A 174 -30.93 -37.09 4.60
CA LEU A 174 -31.13 -35.70 5.04
C LEU A 174 -31.42 -34.74 3.87
N LEU A 175 -30.83 -34.95 2.68
CA LEU A 175 -31.10 -34.13 1.49
C LEU A 175 -32.45 -34.46 0.82
N THR A 176 -33.10 -35.55 1.23
CA THR A 176 -34.32 -36.08 0.59
C THR A 176 -35.51 -36.17 1.53
N TYR A 177 -35.38 -35.76 2.80
CA TYR A 177 -36.45 -35.88 3.79
C TYR A 177 -37.69 -35.03 3.44
N ALA A 178 -37.50 -33.90 2.75
CA ALA A 178 -38.56 -32.99 2.30
C ALA A 178 -38.20 -32.34 0.95
N PRO A 179 -39.18 -31.88 0.15
CA PRO A 179 -38.90 -31.13 -1.07
C PRO A 179 -38.39 -29.71 -0.75
N LEU A 180 -37.40 -29.23 -1.51
CA LEU A 180 -36.85 -27.89 -1.41
C LEU A 180 -36.77 -27.24 -2.80
N LYS A 181 -37.30 -26.00 -2.91
CA LYS A 181 -37.17 -25.19 -4.14
C LYS A 181 -35.76 -24.62 -4.23
N ASP A 182 -35.31 -24.31 -5.44
CA ASP A 182 -33.97 -23.73 -5.65
C ASP A 182 -33.81 -22.41 -4.87
N GLU A 183 -34.84 -21.58 -4.81
CA GLU A 183 -34.84 -20.31 -4.07
C GLU A 183 -35.17 -20.47 -2.57
N GLY A 184 -35.46 -21.69 -2.11
CA GLY A 184 -35.70 -21.96 -0.69
C GLY A 184 -34.44 -21.73 0.15
N ASP A 185 -34.62 -21.57 1.46
CA ASP A 185 -33.48 -21.38 2.37
C ASP A 185 -32.88 -22.73 2.78
N ASP A 186 -31.59 -22.90 2.50
CA ASP A 186 -30.88 -24.14 2.83
C ASP A 186 -30.70 -24.29 4.35
N GLN A 187 -30.41 -23.21 5.07
CA GLN A 187 -30.25 -23.22 6.53
C GLN A 187 -31.54 -23.57 7.26
N LEU A 188 -32.67 -23.00 6.87
CA LEU A 188 -33.99 -23.30 7.43
C LEU A 188 -34.40 -24.74 7.14
N TYR A 189 -34.12 -25.25 5.94
CA TYR A 189 -34.35 -26.64 5.57
C TYR A 189 -33.62 -27.59 6.53
N PHE A 190 -32.31 -27.42 6.72
CA PHE A 190 -31.56 -28.27 7.65
C PHE A 190 -31.93 -28.01 9.12
N THR A 191 -32.30 -26.79 9.49
CA THR A 191 -32.78 -26.45 10.83
C THR A 191 -34.04 -27.23 11.18
N HIS A 192 -35.04 -27.25 10.28
CA HIS A 192 -36.26 -28.05 10.48
C HIS A 192 -35.97 -29.53 10.65
N ALA A 193 -35.01 -30.07 9.88
CA ALA A 193 -34.57 -31.45 10.03
C ALA A 193 -33.88 -31.72 11.37
N TYR A 194 -33.08 -30.77 11.87
CA TYR A 194 -32.37 -30.91 13.14
C TYR A 194 -33.30 -30.81 14.35
N VAL A 195 -34.28 -29.90 14.34
CA VAL A 195 -35.21 -29.75 15.47
C VAL A 195 -36.30 -30.84 15.50
N ASP A 196 -36.46 -31.63 14.43
CA ASP A 196 -37.27 -32.85 14.45
C ASP A 196 -36.56 -33.94 15.26
N ASP A 197 -37.08 -34.23 16.46
CA ASP A 197 -36.50 -35.22 17.38
C ASP A 197 -36.36 -36.61 16.76
N LYS A 198 -37.31 -37.02 15.91
CA LYS A 198 -37.29 -38.36 15.32
C LYS A 198 -36.17 -38.46 14.30
N LEU A 199 -36.09 -37.49 13.39
CA LEU A 199 -35.06 -37.45 12.34
C LEU A 199 -33.67 -37.23 12.94
N ARG A 200 -33.54 -36.34 13.93
CA ARG A 200 -32.27 -36.08 14.65
C ARG A 200 -31.71 -37.34 15.30
N ASN A 201 -32.57 -38.10 16.00
CA ASN A 201 -32.17 -39.34 16.66
C ASN A 201 -31.85 -40.45 15.65
N GLU A 202 -32.65 -40.58 14.59
CA GLU A 202 -32.45 -41.59 13.55
C GLU A 202 -31.11 -41.41 12.82
N LEU A 203 -30.77 -40.17 12.47
CA LEU A 203 -29.53 -39.83 11.77
C LEU A 203 -28.34 -39.62 12.71
N ASN A 204 -28.51 -39.74 14.03
CA ASN A 204 -27.50 -39.33 15.02
C ASN A 204 -26.86 -37.98 14.63
N PHE A 205 -27.74 -37.02 14.36
CA PHE A 205 -27.43 -35.72 13.79
C PHE A 205 -26.97 -34.79 14.91
N LYS A 206 -25.72 -34.34 14.85
CA LYS A 206 -25.08 -33.47 15.85
C LYS A 206 -24.59 -32.16 15.23
N LEU A 207 -24.29 -31.21 16.11
CA LEU A 207 -23.63 -29.95 15.76
C LEU A 207 -22.23 -29.91 16.37
N ASP A 208 -21.28 -29.30 15.66
CA ASP A 208 -19.92 -29.03 16.15
C ASP A 208 -19.91 -27.82 17.09
N SER A 209 -20.55 -27.95 18.24
CA SER A 209 -20.78 -26.86 19.20
C SER A 209 -19.49 -26.20 19.70
N ASN A 210 -18.39 -26.94 19.81
CA ASN A 210 -17.12 -26.41 20.32
C ASN A 210 -16.17 -25.96 19.22
N SER A 211 -16.59 -25.95 17.95
CA SER A 211 -15.75 -25.64 16.80
C SER A 211 -14.47 -26.50 16.77
N GLU A 212 -14.62 -27.81 16.94
CA GLU A 212 -13.50 -28.74 16.84
C GLU A 212 -13.03 -28.89 15.39
N ILE A 213 -13.96 -28.82 14.44
CA ILE A 213 -13.71 -28.92 13.00
C ILE A 213 -14.05 -27.60 12.32
N PHE A 214 -15.24 -27.06 12.58
CA PHE A 214 -15.84 -25.94 11.87
C PHE A 214 -15.88 -24.67 12.73
N GLN A 215 -15.21 -23.60 12.28
CA GLN A 215 -15.28 -22.28 12.89
C GLN A 215 -16.08 -21.32 12.01
N ASN A 216 -17.34 -21.09 12.37
CA ASN A 216 -18.13 -19.98 11.84
C ASN A 216 -17.71 -18.69 12.54
N LEU A 217 -17.46 -17.62 11.78
CA LEU A 217 -16.93 -16.37 12.32
C LEU A 217 -18.00 -15.38 12.77
N ASN A 218 -19.19 -15.41 12.18
CA ASN A 218 -20.26 -14.49 12.56
C ASN A 218 -20.64 -14.68 14.04
N GLY A 219 -20.55 -13.61 14.83
CA GLY A 219 -20.77 -13.68 16.28
C GLY A 219 -19.66 -14.38 17.09
N ALA A 220 -18.53 -14.77 16.49
CA ALA A 220 -17.41 -15.45 17.15
C ALA A 220 -16.03 -14.84 16.83
N ILE A 221 -15.97 -13.67 16.18
CA ILE A 221 -14.71 -12.99 15.82
C ILE A 221 -13.79 -12.75 17.04
N ASN A 222 -14.37 -12.49 18.22
CA ASN A 222 -13.60 -12.23 19.44
C ASN A 222 -13.13 -13.51 20.15
N GLU A 223 -13.53 -14.68 19.64
CA GLU A 223 -13.19 -15.98 20.21
C GLU A 223 -11.99 -16.61 19.51
N ILE A 224 -11.46 -15.95 18.47
CA ILE A 224 -10.37 -16.49 17.65
C ILE A 224 -9.08 -15.71 17.85
N GLU A 225 -7.99 -16.44 17.93
CA GLU A 225 -6.64 -15.90 18.02
C GLU A 225 -5.74 -16.57 16.97
N LEU A 226 -4.97 -15.73 16.28
CA LEU A 226 -3.92 -16.19 15.38
C LEU A 226 -2.64 -16.37 16.20
N TYR A 227 -2.02 -17.55 16.13
CA TYR A 227 -0.80 -17.82 16.88
C TYR A 227 0.22 -18.58 16.02
N HIS A 228 1.48 -18.53 16.43
CA HIS A 228 2.60 -19.17 15.74
C HIS A 228 2.81 -20.57 16.31
N ASN A 229 2.67 -21.59 15.46
CA ASN A 229 3.06 -22.93 15.86
C ASN A 229 4.57 -23.13 15.63
N THR A 230 5.33 -23.19 16.72
CA THR A 230 6.80 -23.39 16.71
C THR A 230 7.21 -24.85 16.89
N GLU A 231 6.25 -25.77 17.08
CA GLU A 231 6.53 -27.19 17.35
C GLU A 231 6.78 -28.01 16.07
N LYS A 232 6.57 -27.43 14.89
CA LYS A 232 6.90 -28.04 13.59
C LYS A 232 8.28 -27.55 13.10
N GLU A 233 8.86 -28.25 12.13
CA GLU A 233 10.11 -27.82 11.46
C GLU A 233 10.03 -26.43 10.78
N TYR A 234 8.83 -25.85 10.65
CA TYR A 234 8.56 -24.53 10.09
C TYR A 234 7.49 -23.78 10.89
N THR A 235 7.58 -22.44 10.97
CA THR A 235 6.59 -21.61 11.65
C THR A 235 5.34 -21.42 10.79
N GLU A 236 4.22 -22.02 11.20
CA GLU A 236 2.91 -21.87 10.54
C GLU A 236 1.98 -21.06 11.43
N PHE A 237 1.27 -20.09 10.84
CA PHE A 237 0.17 -19.41 11.51
C PHE A 237 -1.03 -20.33 11.60
N LYS A 238 -1.50 -20.55 12.83
CA LYS A 238 -2.69 -21.34 13.12
C LYS A 238 -3.76 -20.48 13.80
N LEU A 239 -4.99 -20.97 13.73
CA LEU A 239 -6.12 -20.38 14.41
C LEU A 239 -6.48 -21.22 15.63
N LYS A 240 -6.68 -20.56 16.77
CA LYS A 240 -7.23 -21.18 17.98
C LYS A 240 -8.54 -20.51 18.34
N ASN A 241 -9.54 -21.29 18.72
CA ASN A 241 -10.68 -20.78 19.45
C ASN A 241 -10.31 -20.72 20.95
N VAL A 242 -10.24 -19.53 21.51
CA VAL A 242 -9.78 -19.32 22.89
C VAL A 242 -10.86 -19.64 23.93
N VAL A 243 -12.13 -19.69 23.53
CA VAL A 243 -13.27 -20.01 24.42
C VAL A 243 -13.43 -21.52 24.57
N SER A 244 -13.43 -22.25 23.46
CA SER A 244 -13.53 -23.72 23.47
C SER A 244 -12.18 -24.44 23.59
N HIS A 245 -11.07 -23.69 23.50
CA HIS A 245 -9.70 -24.20 23.49
C HIS A 245 -9.42 -25.22 22.36
N THR A 246 -10.08 -25.06 21.22
CA THR A 246 -9.91 -25.92 20.04
C THR A 246 -9.03 -25.28 18.96
N GLU A 247 -8.50 -26.11 18.07
CA GLU A 247 -7.92 -25.71 16.79
C GLU A 247 -8.84 -26.14 15.65
N PRO A 248 -9.70 -25.25 15.13
CA PRO A 248 -10.58 -25.55 14.03
C PRO A 248 -9.81 -25.90 12.76
N LEU A 249 -10.39 -26.77 11.93
CA LEU A 249 -9.76 -27.29 10.71
C LEU A 249 -10.32 -26.65 9.44
N VAL A 250 -11.50 -26.05 9.52
CA VAL A 250 -12.14 -25.29 8.43
C VAL A 250 -12.74 -24.03 9.03
N ILE A 251 -12.51 -22.89 8.38
CA ILE A 251 -13.01 -21.58 8.81
C ILE A 251 -13.99 -21.03 7.79
N HIS A 252 -15.10 -20.45 8.27
CA HIS A 252 -16.18 -19.91 7.45
C HIS A 252 -16.49 -18.47 7.86
N GLY A 253 -16.30 -17.56 6.91
CA GLY A 253 -16.54 -16.12 7.03
C GLY A 253 -18.00 -15.74 6.80
N ASN A 254 -18.93 -16.50 7.40
CA ASN A 254 -20.36 -16.35 7.20
C ASN A 254 -20.88 -14.96 7.56
N GLY A 255 -21.99 -14.56 6.94
CA GLY A 255 -22.66 -13.28 7.22
C GLY A 255 -21.74 -12.07 7.01
N PHE A 256 -21.61 -11.23 8.04
CA PHE A 256 -20.84 -9.97 7.97
C PHE A 256 -19.36 -10.11 8.34
N SER A 257 -18.82 -11.34 8.34
CA SER A 257 -17.46 -11.62 8.81
C SER A 257 -16.42 -11.81 7.69
N LYS A 258 -16.80 -11.61 6.43
CA LYS A 258 -15.92 -11.75 5.25
C LYS A 258 -14.62 -10.93 5.34
N THR A 259 -14.69 -9.68 5.79
CA THR A 259 -13.49 -8.82 5.95
C THR A 259 -12.52 -9.40 6.98
N LYS A 260 -13.04 -10.01 8.05
CA LYS A 260 -12.19 -10.69 9.05
C LYS A 260 -11.55 -11.94 8.45
N LEU A 261 -12.29 -12.73 7.68
CA LEU A 261 -11.74 -13.86 6.94
C LEU A 261 -10.68 -13.43 5.93
N ASN A 262 -10.86 -12.31 5.23
CA ASN A 262 -9.87 -11.74 4.32
C ASN A 262 -8.55 -11.44 5.05
N ALA A 263 -8.64 -10.78 6.22
CA ALA A 263 -7.46 -10.48 7.04
C ALA A 263 -6.75 -11.75 7.54
N LEU A 264 -7.50 -12.75 8.01
CA LEU A 264 -6.92 -14.04 8.44
C LEU A 264 -6.31 -14.81 7.26
N GLY A 265 -6.94 -14.76 6.10
CA GLY A 265 -6.50 -15.43 4.88
C GLY A 265 -5.19 -14.91 4.31
N ASN A 266 -4.69 -13.76 4.78
CA ASN A 266 -3.34 -13.29 4.46
C ASN A 266 -2.25 -14.16 5.14
N TYR A 267 -2.59 -14.90 6.20
CA TYR A 267 -1.65 -15.68 7.02
C TYR A 267 -1.95 -17.18 7.00
N LEU A 268 -3.22 -17.54 7.18
CA LEU A 268 -3.68 -18.92 7.29
C LEU A 268 -3.43 -19.71 6.00
N ALA A 269 -3.43 -21.05 6.11
CA ALA A 269 -3.10 -21.96 5.02
C ALA A 269 -1.74 -21.64 4.37
N ARG A 270 -0.77 -21.23 5.20
CA ARG A 270 0.59 -20.86 4.80
C ARG A 270 0.65 -19.78 3.71
N ALA A 271 -0.35 -18.90 3.67
CA ALA A 271 -0.37 -17.78 2.74
C ALA A 271 0.84 -16.84 2.97
N TRP A 272 1.22 -16.65 4.24
CA TRP A 272 2.43 -15.95 4.66
C TRP A 272 3.08 -16.64 5.86
N THR A 273 4.41 -16.81 5.85
CA THR A 273 5.19 -17.36 6.97
C THR A 273 6.46 -16.53 7.19
N PRO A 274 7.06 -16.53 8.41
CA PRO A 274 8.32 -15.84 8.65
C PRO A 274 9.49 -16.34 7.77
N GLU A 275 9.50 -17.63 7.41
CA GLU A 275 10.60 -18.26 6.66
C GLU A 275 10.47 -18.14 5.14
N GLU A 276 9.26 -18.34 4.60
CA GLU A 276 9.01 -18.29 3.15
C GLU A 276 8.46 -16.93 2.68
N GLU A 277 8.24 -16.00 3.63
CA GLU A 277 7.49 -14.76 3.43
C GLU A 277 6.13 -15.06 2.77
N CYS A 278 5.82 -14.39 1.67
CA CYS A 278 4.55 -14.48 0.97
C CYS A 278 4.54 -15.61 -0.07
N LYS A 279 4.09 -16.81 0.34
CA LYS A 279 3.91 -17.94 -0.58
C LYS A 279 2.86 -17.64 -1.65
N HIS A 280 1.73 -17.04 -1.25
CA HIS A 280 0.62 -16.75 -2.15
C HIS A 280 0.93 -15.66 -3.19
N CYS A 281 1.99 -14.88 -2.99
CA CYS A 281 2.49 -13.90 -3.96
C CYS A 281 2.97 -14.55 -5.28
N ARG A 282 3.33 -15.84 -5.24
CA ARG A 282 3.72 -16.61 -6.42
C ARG A 282 2.52 -17.21 -7.16
N TRP A 283 1.37 -17.26 -6.50
CA TRP A 283 0.19 -17.94 -7.05
C TRP A 283 -0.47 -17.08 -8.13
N GLY A 284 -0.63 -17.67 -9.32
CA GLY A 284 -1.15 -17.00 -10.51
C GLY A 284 -0.21 -15.96 -11.12
N HIS A 285 1.02 -15.82 -10.60
CA HIS A 285 2.00 -14.86 -11.11
C HIS A 285 2.30 -15.11 -12.58
N ILE A 286 2.29 -14.06 -13.39
CA ILE A 286 2.68 -14.11 -14.79
C ILE A 286 4.05 -13.47 -14.97
N ASP A 287 4.86 -14.02 -15.87
CA ASP A 287 6.18 -13.48 -16.20
C ASP A 287 6.10 -12.67 -17.49
N LEU A 288 6.40 -11.37 -17.40
CA LEU A 288 6.42 -10.46 -18.55
C LEU A 288 7.83 -10.10 -19.00
N GLU A 289 8.89 -10.62 -18.36
CA GLU A 289 10.28 -10.26 -18.66
C GLU A 289 10.66 -10.56 -20.12
N LYS A 290 10.11 -11.64 -20.68
CA LYS A 290 10.40 -12.09 -22.06
C LYS A 290 9.25 -11.81 -23.03
N THR A 291 8.22 -11.12 -22.59
CA THR A 291 7.07 -10.79 -23.44
C THR A 291 7.45 -9.65 -24.38
N GLN A 292 7.28 -9.88 -25.68
CA GLN A 292 7.51 -8.84 -26.69
C GLN A 292 6.55 -7.66 -26.49
N ASP A 293 7.02 -6.43 -26.69
CA ASP A 293 6.23 -5.20 -26.51
C ASP A 293 4.84 -5.24 -27.15
N ALA A 294 4.73 -5.79 -28.36
CA ALA A 294 3.47 -5.90 -29.09
C ALA A 294 2.42 -6.78 -28.39
N ASN A 295 2.89 -7.72 -27.56
CA ASN A 295 2.07 -8.69 -26.82
C ASN A 295 1.87 -8.29 -25.35
N MET A 296 2.49 -7.20 -24.89
CA MET A 296 2.26 -6.68 -23.53
C MET A 296 0.80 -6.22 -23.38
N PRO A 297 0.13 -6.43 -22.23
CA PRO A 297 -1.24 -5.95 -22.01
C PRO A 297 -1.42 -4.46 -22.34
N THR A 298 -2.55 -4.08 -22.93
CA THR A 298 -2.91 -2.68 -23.12
C THR A 298 -3.32 -2.06 -21.79
N VAL A 299 -2.87 -0.85 -21.52
CA VAL A 299 -3.12 -0.15 -20.25
C VAL A 299 -3.82 1.18 -20.50
N LEU A 300 -4.88 1.49 -19.77
CA LEU A 300 -5.33 2.87 -19.60
C LEU A 300 -4.71 3.43 -18.31
N LEU A 301 -3.72 4.31 -18.46
CA LEU A 301 -3.15 5.11 -17.38
C LEU A 301 -4.02 6.36 -17.17
N ALA A 302 -4.73 6.41 -16.04
CA ALA A 302 -5.54 7.55 -15.61
C ALA A 302 -4.79 8.34 -14.52
N ILE A 303 -4.43 9.59 -14.83
CA ILE A 303 -3.68 10.50 -13.97
C ILE A 303 -4.64 11.54 -13.39
N PHE A 304 -4.61 11.73 -12.08
CA PHE A 304 -5.51 12.64 -11.35
C PHE A 304 -4.73 13.71 -10.57
N ILE A 305 -4.96 14.98 -10.90
CA ILE A 305 -4.41 16.15 -10.20
C ILE A 305 -5.57 16.90 -9.56
N GLU A 306 -6.02 16.40 -8.42
CA GLU A 306 -7.23 16.89 -7.74
C GLU A 306 -6.94 18.03 -6.75
N ASN A 307 -5.70 18.11 -6.25
CA ASN A 307 -5.27 19.11 -5.28
C ASN A 307 -3.94 19.74 -5.70
N PRO A 308 -3.66 21.00 -5.30
CA PRO A 308 -2.34 21.58 -5.44
C PRO A 308 -1.27 20.65 -4.86
N THR A 309 -0.38 20.16 -5.73
CA THR A 309 0.59 19.13 -5.39
C THR A 309 2.00 19.66 -5.67
N PRO A 310 2.92 19.63 -4.69
CA PRO A 310 4.30 20.01 -4.94
C PRO A 310 4.99 18.96 -5.81
N PHE A 311 6.05 19.36 -6.52
CA PHE A 311 6.91 18.43 -7.28
C PHE A 311 6.21 17.66 -8.42
N VAL A 312 5.20 18.27 -9.05
CA VAL A 312 4.47 17.67 -10.19
C VAL A 312 5.36 17.49 -11.43
N GLU A 313 6.43 18.28 -11.57
CA GLU A 313 7.46 18.06 -12.61
C GLU A 313 8.10 16.67 -12.46
N GLU A 314 8.53 16.32 -11.25
CA GLU A 314 9.15 15.04 -10.90
C GLU A 314 8.14 13.88 -10.94
N PHE A 315 6.89 14.13 -10.55
CA PHE A 315 5.80 13.17 -10.75
C PHE A 315 5.68 12.75 -12.22
N PHE A 316 5.58 13.73 -13.14
CA PHE A 316 5.47 13.44 -14.57
C PHE A 316 6.73 12.81 -15.15
N GLN A 317 7.92 13.16 -14.63
CA GLN A 317 9.16 12.48 -14.98
C GLN A 317 9.08 10.99 -14.62
N LYS A 318 8.66 10.65 -13.40
CA LYS A 318 8.49 9.25 -12.94
C LYS A 318 7.47 8.49 -13.77
N ILE A 319 6.35 9.11 -14.16
CA ILE A 319 5.39 8.53 -15.11
C ILE A 319 6.05 8.26 -16.48
N GLY A 320 6.85 9.22 -16.96
CA GLY A 320 7.65 9.07 -18.18
C GLY A 320 8.65 7.92 -18.10
N ASP A 321 9.24 7.70 -16.93
CA ASP A 321 10.28 6.70 -16.68
C ASP A 321 9.74 5.29 -16.41
N LEU A 322 8.40 5.12 -16.26
CA LEU A 322 7.80 3.78 -16.15
C LEU A 322 8.23 2.88 -17.31
N GLU A 323 8.92 1.79 -16.99
CA GLU A 323 9.44 0.78 -17.92
C GLU A 323 8.32 -0.12 -18.41
N TYR A 324 7.53 0.43 -19.33
CA TYR A 324 6.46 -0.25 -20.03
C TYR A 324 6.32 0.35 -21.43
N PRO A 325 6.01 -0.44 -22.47
CA PRO A 325 5.95 0.08 -23.83
C PRO A 325 4.89 1.19 -23.94
N LYS A 326 5.32 2.43 -24.19
CA LYS A 326 4.41 3.60 -24.22
C LYS A 326 3.31 3.45 -25.29
N GLN A 327 3.61 2.73 -26.39
CA GLN A 327 2.65 2.37 -27.44
C GLN A 327 1.61 1.32 -27.04
N ARG A 328 1.66 0.82 -25.80
CA ARG A 328 0.63 -0.04 -25.18
C ARG A 328 -0.16 0.70 -24.10
N ILE A 329 0.07 2.01 -23.93
CA ILE A 329 -0.56 2.82 -22.89
C ILE A 329 -1.42 3.91 -23.52
N HIS A 330 -2.73 3.89 -23.24
CA HIS A 330 -3.61 5.04 -23.36
C HIS A 330 -3.45 5.91 -22.11
N VAL A 331 -3.44 7.23 -22.27
CA VAL A 331 -3.32 8.18 -21.15
C VAL A 331 -4.59 9.03 -21.07
N LEU A 332 -5.15 9.14 -19.87
CA LEU A 332 -6.12 10.17 -19.50
C LEU A 332 -5.53 11.01 -18.38
N ILE A 333 -5.56 12.33 -18.51
CA ILE A 333 -5.13 13.26 -17.46
C ILE A 333 -6.33 14.11 -17.08
N HIS A 334 -6.77 14.00 -15.82
CA HIS A 334 -7.68 14.95 -15.21
C HIS A 334 -6.87 15.90 -14.33
N ASN A 335 -7.00 17.20 -14.60
CA ASN A 335 -6.42 18.24 -13.76
C ASN A 335 -7.53 19.17 -13.28
N ALA A 336 -7.79 19.19 -11.97
CA ALA A 336 -8.72 20.12 -11.34
C ALA A 336 -8.05 21.44 -10.92
N VAL A 337 -6.73 21.55 -11.04
CA VAL A 337 -5.92 22.64 -10.46
C VAL A 337 -5.34 23.55 -11.54
N LYS A 338 -5.81 24.81 -11.58
CA LYS A 338 -5.33 25.82 -12.55
C LYS A 338 -3.83 26.04 -12.52
N TYR A 339 -3.22 26.02 -11.34
CA TYR A 339 -1.77 26.16 -11.16
C TYR A 339 -0.98 25.07 -11.92
N HIS A 340 -1.53 23.87 -12.08
CA HIS A 340 -0.83 22.75 -12.75
C HIS A 340 -1.03 22.70 -14.27
N ILE A 341 -1.78 23.62 -14.88
CA ILE A 341 -1.96 23.67 -16.35
C ILE A 341 -0.62 23.69 -17.11
N PRO A 342 0.37 24.54 -16.77
CA PRO A 342 1.65 24.58 -17.51
C PRO A 342 2.45 23.28 -17.37
N HIS A 343 2.37 22.63 -16.20
CA HIS A 343 3.07 21.37 -15.93
C HIS A 343 2.51 20.22 -16.78
N VAL A 344 1.17 20.14 -16.88
CA VAL A 344 0.50 19.15 -17.75
C VAL A 344 0.84 19.40 -19.22
N GLN A 345 0.80 20.66 -19.67
CA GLN A 345 1.14 21.01 -21.05
C GLN A 345 2.58 20.60 -21.40
N GLN A 346 3.54 20.88 -20.51
CA GLN A 346 4.93 20.48 -20.71
C GLN A 346 5.09 18.96 -20.86
N PHE A 347 4.40 18.17 -20.03
CA PHE A 347 4.42 16.70 -20.15
C PHE A 347 3.81 16.21 -21.47
N VAL A 348 2.67 16.77 -21.86
CA VAL A 348 1.95 16.41 -23.09
C VAL A 348 2.79 16.74 -24.33
N GLU A 349 3.42 17.91 -24.37
CA GLU A 349 4.29 18.32 -25.48
C GLU A 349 5.55 17.43 -25.56
N ALA A 350 6.15 17.10 -24.42
CA ALA A 350 7.40 16.33 -24.38
C ALA A 350 7.21 14.83 -24.66
N SER A 351 6.08 14.26 -24.24
CA SER A 351 5.89 12.80 -24.23
C SER A 351 4.55 12.29 -24.76
N GLY A 352 3.54 13.16 -24.95
CA GLY A 352 2.18 12.75 -25.32
C GLY A 352 2.11 11.92 -26.60
N SER A 353 2.94 12.22 -27.61
CA SER A 353 2.98 11.50 -28.89
C SER A 353 3.62 10.10 -28.81
N LYS A 354 4.29 9.76 -27.71
CA LYS A 354 4.88 8.43 -27.48
C LYS A 354 3.84 7.40 -27.01
N TYR A 355 2.72 7.89 -26.49
CA TYR A 355 1.63 7.07 -25.97
C TYR A 355 0.64 6.68 -27.06
N LEU A 356 -0.05 5.55 -26.87
CA LEU A 356 -1.02 5.02 -27.84
C LEU A 356 -2.18 5.99 -28.10
N SER A 357 -2.64 6.69 -27.06
CA SER A 357 -3.49 7.88 -27.20
C SER A 357 -3.42 8.73 -25.94
N LEU A 358 -3.79 10.01 -26.03
CA LEU A 358 -3.85 10.91 -24.87
C LEU A 358 -5.14 11.72 -24.88
N LYS A 359 -5.82 11.79 -23.73
CA LYS A 359 -6.98 12.67 -23.48
C LYS A 359 -6.72 13.52 -22.24
N GLN A 360 -7.07 14.80 -22.32
CA GLN A 360 -6.99 15.73 -21.19
C GLN A 360 -8.39 16.18 -20.79
N ILE A 361 -8.61 16.34 -19.50
CA ILE A 361 -9.74 17.04 -18.90
C ILE A 361 -9.12 18.12 -18.01
N THR A 362 -9.41 19.37 -18.33
CA THR A 362 -8.77 20.57 -17.78
C THR A 362 -9.63 21.18 -16.66
N PRO A 363 -9.07 22.08 -15.84
CA PRO A 363 -9.83 22.72 -14.78
C PRO A 363 -11.04 23.52 -15.29
N ASP A 364 -10.99 24.00 -16.53
CA ASP A 364 -12.06 24.80 -17.14
C ASP A 364 -13.25 23.94 -17.63
N ASP A 365 -13.09 22.61 -17.71
CA ASP A 365 -14.18 21.68 -18.05
C ASP A 365 -15.17 21.49 -16.88
N GLY A 366 -14.78 21.84 -15.65
CA GLY A 366 -15.67 21.82 -14.48
C GLY A 366 -16.13 20.41 -14.05
N ILE A 367 -15.40 19.36 -14.44
CA ILE A 367 -15.70 17.98 -14.06
C ILE A 367 -15.20 17.74 -12.63
N THR A 368 -16.03 17.12 -11.79
CA THR A 368 -15.66 16.73 -10.42
C THR A 368 -14.79 15.48 -10.42
N GLU A 369 -13.99 15.30 -9.38
CA GLU A 369 -13.10 14.13 -9.22
C GLU A 369 -13.81 12.79 -9.47
N TRP A 370 -14.91 12.52 -8.75
CA TRP A 370 -15.63 11.24 -8.88
C TRP A 370 -16.16 11.00 -10.30
N ASN A 371 -16.63 12.06 -10.98
CA ASN A 371 -17.10 11.97 -12.36
C ASN A 371 -15.92 11.75 -13.32
N ALA A 372 -14.77 12.38 -13.09
CA ALA A 372 -13.56 12.16 -13.89
C ALA A 372 -13.03 10.73 -13.72
N ARG A 373 -13.06 10.20 -12.49
CA ARG A 373 -12.69 8.81 -12.21
C ARG A 373 -13.65 7.82 -12.87
N ASP A 374 -14.97 8.03 -12.81
CA ASP A 374 -15.94 7.20 -13.53
C ASP A 374 -15.75 7.26 -15.07
N LEU A 375 -15.56 8.45 -15.63
CA LEU A 375 -15.26 8.64 -17.05
C LEU A 375 -13.98 7.90 -17.48
N SER A 376 -12.99 7.79 -16.59
CA SER A 376 -11.76 7.05 -16.87
C SER A 376 -12.00 5.53 -16.93
N LEU A 377 -12.89 4.99 -16.10
CA LEU A 377 -13.30 3.57 -16.19
C LEU A 377 -14.05 3.31 -17.50
N ASP A 378 -14.97 4.20 -17.86
CA ASP A 378 -15.74 4.08 -19.11
C ASP A 378 -14.83 4.19 -20.34
N LEU A 379 -13.80 5.04 -20.27
CA LEU A 379 -12.78 5.10 -21.32
C LEU A 379 -11.98 3.80 -21.43
N CYS A 380 -11.66 3.12 -20.32
CA CYS A 380 -10.98 1.82 -20.41
C CYS A 380 -11.86 0.80 -21.13
N VAL A 381 -13.15 0.74 -20.79
CA VAL A 381 -14.11 -0.14 -21.47
C VAL A 381 -14.21 0.22 -22.96
N GLN A 382 -14.33 1.50 -23.30
CA GLN A 382 -14.40 1.97 -24.68
C GLN A 382 -13.13 1.64 -25.48
N LYS A 383 -11.96 1.67 -24.84
CA LYS A 383 -10.67 1.33 -25.45
C LYS A 383 -10.34 -0.15 -25.39
N GLU A 384 -11.24 -0.97 -24.86
CA GLU A 384 -11.04 -2.41 -24.64
C GLU A 384 -9.75 -2.72 -23.86
N CYS A 385 -9.38 -1.84 -22.92
CA CYS A 385 -8.12 -1.93 -22.22
C CYS A 385 -8.01 -3.22 -21.37
N ASP A 386 -6.83 -3.84 -21.36
CA ASP A 386 -6.59 -5.05 -20.55
C ASP A 386 -6.42 -4.69 -19.07
N MET A 387 -5.83 -3.54 -18.78
CA MET A 387 -5.54 -3.06 -17.43
C MET A 387 -5.86 -1.56 -17.28
N TYR A 388 -6.55 -1.19 -16.21
CA TYR A 388 -6.77 0.20 -15.82
C TYR A 388 -5.81 0.56 -14.68
N PHE A 389 -4.99 1.59 -14.86
CA PHE A 389 -4.00 2.02 -13.87
C PHE A 389 -4.27 3.47 -13.45
N ALA A 390 -4.79 3.65 -12.23
CA ALA A 390 -5.02 4.98 -11.66
C ALA A 390 -3.78 5.44 -10.89
N VAL A 391 -3.38 6.70 -11.09
CA VAL A 391 -2.26 7.32 -10.38
C VAL A 391 -2.59 8.79 -10.07
N ASP A 392 -2.73 9.11 -8.79
CA ASP A 392 -2.91 10.49 -8.34
C ASP A 392 -1.56 11.20 -8.27
N SER A 393 -1.55 12.51 -8.47
CA SER A 393 -0.32 13.35 -8.48
C SER A 393 0.55 13.26 -7.22
N ILE A 394 -0.02 12.88 -6.08
CA ILE A 394 0.73 12.67 -4.84
C ILE A 394 1.52 11.35 -4.81
N ALA A 395 1.26 10.44 -5.75
CA ALA A 395 1.87 9.11 -5.85
C ALA A 395 3.20 9.17 -6.62
N HIS A 396 4.30 9.34 -5.90
CA HIS A 396 5.63 9.40 -6.49
C HIS A 396 6.20 7.98 -6.66
N LEU A 397 6.07 7.43 -7.88
CA LEU A 397 6.54 6.08 -8.24
C LEU A 397 8.07 6.07 -8.47
N ASP A 398 8.84 5.84 -7.41
CA ASP A 398 10.31 5.81 -7.48
C ASP A 398 10.85 4.58 -8.23
N ASN A 399 10.08 3.50 -8.31
CA ASN A 399 10.47 2.28 -9.01
C ASN A 399 9.90 2.28 -10.44
N PRO A 400 10.74 2.35 -11.48
CA PRO A 400 10.28 2.42 -12.87
C PRO A 400 9.54 1.14 -13.32
N HIS A 401 9.75 0.01 -12.66
CA HIS A 401 9.07 -1.25 -12.99
C HIS A 401 7.69 -1.41 -12.35
N THR A 402 7.19 -0.40 -11.62
CA THR A 402 5.94 -0.49 -10.83
C THR A 402 4.77 -1.07 -11.62
N LEU A 403 4.46 -0.52 -12.80
CA LEU A 403 3.34 -0.99 -13.61
C LEU A 403 3.50 -2.47 -14.01
N ARG A 404 4.69 -2.87 -14.46
CA ARG A 404 4.97 -4.27 -14.84
C ARG A 404 4.79 -5.20 -13.65
N LEU A 405 5.39 -4.87 -12.51
CA LEU A 405 5.35 -5.69 -11.29
C LEU A 405 3.93 -5.89 -10.74
N LEU A 406 3.06 -4.88 -10.89
CA LEU A 406 1.64 -4.97 -10.50
C LEU A 406 0.86 -5.88 -11.46
N ILE A 407 1.09 -5.76 -12.78
CA ILE A 407 0.48 -6.64 -13.79
C ILE A 407 0.92 -8.09 -13.57
N GLU A 408 2.21 -8.33 -13.29
CA GLU A 408 2.78 -9.65 -13.03
C GLU A 408 2.15 -10.34 -11.79
N GLN A 409 1.59 -9.57 -10.84
CA GLN A 409 0.83 -10.16 -9.72
C GLN A 409 -0.46 -10.83 -10.16
N ASN A 410 -1.01 -10.48 -11.33
CA ASN A 410 -2.25 -11.04 -11.87
C ASN A 410 -3.37 -11.09 -10.82
N ARG A 411 -3.79 -9.90 -10.38
CA ARG A 411 -4.88 -9.71 -9.42
C ARG A 411 -6.00 -8.90 -10.06
N THR A 412 -7.21 -9.11 -9.56
CA THR A 412 -8.39 -8.33 -9.97
C THR A 412 -8.19 -6.85 -9.68
N VAL A 413 -7.71 -6.51 -8.47
CA VAL A 413 -7.29 -5.16 -8.09
C VAL A 413 -6.03 -5.24 -7.21
N VAL A 414 -5.02 -4.42 -7.50
CA VAL A 414 -3.78 -4.34 -6.70
C VAL A 414 -3.16 -2.94 -6.68
N ALA A 415 -2.81 -2.46 -5.49
CA ALA A 415 -2.07 -1.23 -5.26
C ALA A 415 -0.61 -1.51 -4.90
N PRO A 416 0.36 -0.69 -5.34
CA PRO A 416 1.66 -0.63 -4.70
C PRO A 416 1.55 0.08 -3.35
N LEU A 417 2.23 -0.41 -2.32
CA LEU A 417 2.34 0.30 -1.05
C LEU A 417 3.16 1.57 -1.25
N LEU A 418 2.56 2.72 -0.96
CA LEU A 418 3.19 4.03 -0.94
C LEU A 418 3.00 4.63 0.46
N VAL A 419 4.10 5.07 1.06
CA VAL A 419 4.14 5.62 2.43
C VAL A 419 4.63 7.06 2.38
N ARG A 420 4.05 7.95 3.19
CA ARG A 420 4.62 9.28 3.42
C ARG A 420 5.98 9.14 4.13
N PRO A 421 7.09 9.65 3.58
CA PRO A 421 8.41 9.50 4.17
C PRO A 421 8.44 9.91 5.65
N GLU A 422 9.11 9.11 6.48
CA GLU A 422 9.25 9.34 7.95
C GLU A 422 7.94 9.35 8.75
N LYS A 423 6.81 8.94 8.14
CA LYS A 423 5.49 8.83 8.78
C LYS A 423 4.93 7.41 8.61
N ALA A 424 3.79 7.15 9.25
CA ALA A 424 3.06 5.89 9.12
C ALA A 424 1.84 5.98 8.17
N TRP A 425 1.55 7.16 7.62
CA TRP A 425 0.44 7.35 6.68
C TRP A 425 0.78 6.71 5.33
N SER A 426 -0.13 5.89 4.82
CA SER A 426 0.05 5.12 3.58
C SER A 426 -1.25 5.06 2.78
N ASN A 427 -1.19 4.53 1.56
CA ASN A 427 -2.32 4.46 0.62
C ASN A 427 -3.23 3.22 0.80
N PHE A 428 -3.33 2.68 2.01
CA PHE A 428 -4.24 1.58 2.32
C PHE A 428 -4.71 1.62 3.78
N TRP A 429 -5.86 1.00 4.07
CA TRP A 429 -6.28 0.71 5.45
C TRP A 429 -6.35 -0.79 5.67
N GLY A 430 -5.78 -1.28 6.77
CA GLY A 430 -5.80 -2.72 7.10
C GLY A 430 -7.10 -3.20 7.76
N ALA A 431 -7.93 -2.28 8.26
CA ALA A 431 -9.21 -2.60 8.88
C ALA A 431 -10.22 -1.45 8.71
N LEU A 432 -11.50 -1.75 8.94
CA LEU A 432 -12.58 -0.77 8.99
C LEU A 432 -13.27 -0.78 10.36
N THR A 433 -13.81 0.38 10.76
CA THR A 433 -14.82 0.45 11.81
C THR A 433 -16.12 -0.19 11.34
N ARG A 434 -17.09 -0.36 12.25
CA ARG A 434 -18.43 -0.87 11.88
C ARG A 434 -19.15 0.02 10.86
N ASP A 435 -18.83 1.32 10.88
CA ASP A 435 -19.41 2.33 9.98
C ASP A 435 -18.67 2.42 8.65
N GLY A 436 -17.65 1.59 8.42
CA GLY A 436 -16.90 1.54 7.16
C GLY A 436 -15.75 2.55 7.03
N PHE A 437 -15.39 3.24 8.13
CA PHE A 437 -14.28 4.21 8.16
C PHE A 437 -12.97 3.57 8.61
N TYR A 438 -11.88 4.35 8.57
CA TYR A 438 -10.55 3.91 8.97
C TYR A 438 -10.51 3.25 10.36
N ALA A 439 -9.93 2.05 10.42
CA ALA A 439 -9.42 1.45 11.63
C ALA A 439 -8.01 0.90 11.38
N ARG A 440 -7.15 0.97 12.41
CA ARG A 440 -5.81 0.37 12.33
C ARG A 440 -5.89 -1.14 12.55
N SER A 441 -5.37 -1.94 11.62
CA SER A 441 -5.18 -3.37 11.84
C SER A 441 -3.95 -3.65 12.70
N HIS A 442 -3.96 -4.80 13.38
CA HIS A 442 -2.85 -5.26 14.23
C HIS A 442 -1.48 -5.33 13.53
N ASP A 443 -1.47 -5.59 12.23
CA ASP A 443 -0.31 -5.77 11.36
C ASP A 443 0.04 -4.54 10.50
N TYR A 444 -0.73 -3.45 10.59
CA TYR A 444 -0.56 -2.26 9.76
C TYR A 444 0.87 -1.71 9.80
N LEU A 445 1.45 -1.56 11.00
CA LEU A 445 2.81 -1.03 11.14
C LEU A 445 3.88 -2.02 10.65
N ASP A 446 3.62 -3.32 10.75
CA ASP A 446 4.56 -4.32 10.22
C ASP A 446 4.62 -4.27 8.69
N ILE A 447 3.48 -4.03 8.03
CA ILE A 447 3.37 -3.87 6.59
C ILE A 447 4.01 -2.53 6.16
N VAL A 448 3.64 -1.42 6.80
CA VAL A 448 4.15 -0.08 6.46
C VAL A 448 5.66 0.05 6.63
N TYR A 449 6.22 -0.56 7.69
CA TYR A 449 7.67 -0.54 7.92
C TYR A 449 8.41 -1.71 7.25
N ASN A 450 7.74 -2.45 6.35
CA ASN A 450 8.31 -3.58 5.62
C ASN A 450 8.95 -4.66 6.52
N LYS A 451 8.47 -4.79 7.76
CA LYS A 451 8.81 -5.93 8.65
C LYS A 451 8.16 -7.22 8.16
N LYS A 452 7.00 -7.10 7.52
CA LYS A 452 6.33 -8.18 6.79
C LYS A 452 6.12 -7.72 5.36
N ARG A 453 6.81 -8.35 4.41
CA ARG A 453 6.65 -8.11 2.98
C ARG A 453 5.74 -9.15 2.35
N GLY A 454 4.91 -8.73 1.42
CA GLY A 454 3.96 -9.60 0.75
C GLY A 454 2.91 -8.86 -0.06
N LEU A 455 1.82 -9.57 -0.32
CA LEU A 455 0.63 -9.09 -0.96
C LEU A 455 -0.50 -9.26 0.06
N TRP A 456 -1.27 -8.22 0.31
CA TRP A 456 -2.19 -8.19 1.45
C TRP A 456 -3.58 -7.88 0.96
N ASN A 457 -4.54 -8.77 1.21
CA ASN A 457 -5.95 -8.47 1.00
C ASN A 457 -6.42 -7.52 2.11
N VAL A 458 -6.80 -6.31 1.72
CA VAL A 458 -7.14 -5.19 2.61
C VAL A 458 -8.49 -4.61 2.22
N PRO A 459 -9.23 -3.99 3.16
CA PRO A 459 -10.55 -3.44 2.84
C PRO A 459 -10.54 -2.13 2.05
N PHE A 460 -9.40 -1.42 2.00
CA PHE A 460 -9.31 -0.10 1.38
C PHE A 460 -7.92 0.16 0.81
N ILE A 461 -7.88 0.72 -0.40
CA ILE A 461 -6.69 1.22 -1.11
C ILE A 461 -7.06 2.56 -1.75
N ASN A 462 -6.08 3.43 -1.99
CA ASN A 462 -6.29 4.65 -2.75
C ASN A 462 -5.03 5.11 -3.50
N THR A 463 -5.11 6.27 -4.15
CA THR A 463 -3.98 7.04 -4.70
C THR A 463 -3.22 6.41 -5.88
N CYS A 464 -2.93 5.11 -5.86
CA CYS A 464 -2.33 4.39 -6.97
C CYS A 464 -2.78 2.93 -6.94
N TYR A 465 -3.39 2.45 -8.03
CA TYR A 465 -3.87 1.07 -8.11
C TYR A 465 -4.11 0.63 -9.56
N LEU A 466 -3.94 -0.67 -9.76
CA LEU A 466 -4.18 -1.38 -11.01
C LEU A 466 -5.45 -2.22 -10.87
N VAL A 467 -6.33 -2.15 -11.85
CA VAL A 467 -7.56 -2.93 -11.98
C VAL A 467 -7.48 -3.74 -13.27
N ASN A 468 -7.74 -5.04 -13.16
CA ASN A 468 -7.85 -5.90 -14.33
C ASN A 468 -9.13 -5.55 -15.12
N GLY A 469 -9.00 -5.25 -16.41
CA GLY A 469 -10.10 -4.81 -17.26
C GLY A 469 -11.24 -5.83 -17.39
N THR A 470 -10.99 -7.11 -17.10
CA THR A 470 -12.04 -8.14 -17.02
C THR A 470 -13.08 -7.85 -15.94
N LEU A 471 -12.71 -7.18 -14.84
CA LEU A 471 -13.63 -6.75 -13.80
C LEU A 471 -14.71 -5.81 -14.36
N LEU A 472 -14.28 -4.83 -15.17
CA LEU A 472 -15.16 -3.83 -15.78
C LEU A 472 -16.07 -4.43 -16.85
N LYS A 473 -15.69 -5.58 -17.43
CA LYS A 473 -16.49 -6.34 -18.40
C LYS A 473 -17.47 -7.30 -17.72
N LYS A 474 -17.13 -7.81 -16.53
CA LYS A 474 -17.91 -8.81 -15.79
C LYS A 474 -19.12 -8.21 -15.08
N HIS A 475 -18.99 -7.00 -14.55
CA HIS A 475 -20.03 -6.34 -13.76
C HIS A 475 -20.64 -5.15 -14.50
N ASP A 476 -21.89 -4.86 -14.17
CA ASP A 476 -22.55 -3.62 -14.61
C ASP A 476 -21.74 -2.40 -14.11
N ARG A 477 -21.44 -1.48 -15.03
CA ARG A 477 -20.70 -0.24 -14.76
C ARG A 477 -21.32 0.58 -13.62
N THR A 478 -22.65 0.55 -13.48
CA THR A 478 -23.38 1.25 -12.41
C THR A 478 -23.01 0.76 -11.00
N LYS A 479 -22.44 -0.45 -10.87
CA LYS A 479 -22.01 -1.02 -9.58
C LYS A 479 -20.54 -0.75 -9.27
N ILE A 480 -19.74 -0.35 -10.24
CA ILE A 480 -18.32 -0.03 -10.04
C ILE A 480 -18.18 1.47 -10.31
N THR A 481 -18.55 2.28 -9.32
CA THR A 481 -18.57 3.75 -9.42
C THR A 481 -17.81 4.38 -8.26
N PHE A 482 -17.30 5.58 -8.50
CA PHE A 482 -16.73 6.48 -7.50
C PHE A 482 -17.78 7.33 -6.77
N VAL A 483 -19.07 7.07 -6.99
CA VAL A 483 -20.18 7.83 -6.39
C VAL A 483 -20.95 6.98 -5.38
N ARG A 484 -21.00 7.43 -4.13
CA ARG A 484 -21.85 6.88 -3.05
C ARG A 484 -22.14 7.96 -2.02
N ASP A 485 -23.39 8.04 -1.56
CA ASP A 485 -23.82 9.09 -0.64
C ASP A 485 -22.96 9.11 0.63
N ASN A 486 -22.51 10.32 1.01
CA ASN A 486 -21.72 10.61 2.22
C ASN A 486 -20.33 9.95 2.29
N LEU A 487 -19.80 9.44 1.17
CA LEU A 487 -18.44 8.91 1.09
C LEU A 487 -17.62 9.72 0.09
N ASP A 488 -16.30 9.82 0.31
CA ASP A 488 -15.39 10.28 -0.74
C ASP A 488 -15.26 9.24 -1.87
N ALA A 489 -14.63 9.65 -2.97
CA ALA A 489 -14.53 8.86 -4.19
C ALA A 489 -13.84 7.49 -3.96
N ASP A 490 -12.74 7.47 -3.22
CA ASP A 490 -11.98 6.24 -2.98
C ASP A 490 -12.74 5.30 -2.03
N MET A 491 -13.38 5.85 -0.98
CA MET A 491 -14.25 5.09 -0.09
C MET A 491 -15.45 4.49 -0.84
N ALA A 492 -16.06 5.27 -1.74
CA ALA A 492 -17.15 4.79 -2.58
C ALA A 492 -16.69 3.63 -3.48
N PHE A 493 -15.57 3.80 -4.18
CA PHE A 493 -15.01 2.77 -5.05
C PHE A 493 -14.67 1.48 -4.30
N CYS A 494 -13.90 1.58 -3.20
CA CYS A 494 -13.55 0.43 -2.38
C CYS A 494 -14.78 -0.23 -1.77
N GLY A 495 -15.72 0.55 -1.24
CA GLY A 495 -16.98 0.05 -0.67
C GLY A 495 -17.81 -0.72 -1.69
N ASN A 496 -17.94 -0.18 -2.90
CA ASN A 496 -18.66 -0.81 -3.99
C ASN A 496 -18.00 -2.13 -4.45
N LEU A 497 -16.67 -2.19 -4.52
CA LEU A 497 -15.96 -3.43 -4.82
C LEU A 497 -16.06 -4.48 -3.71
N ASN A 498 -15.99 -4.07 -2.44
CA ASN A 498 -16.22 -4.95 -1.30
C ASN A 498 -17.64 -5.53 -1.31
N ASP A 499 -18.66 -4.74 -1.70
CA ASP A 499 -20.04 -5.21 -1.84
C ASP A 499 -20.23 -6.23 -2.97
N LEU A 500 -19.31 -6.26 -3.93
CA LEU A 500 -19.22 -7.25 -5.00
C LEU A 500 -18.30 -8.44 -4.65
N ASP A 501 -17.80 -8.52 -3.41
CA ASP A 501 -16.82 -9.51 -2.96
C ASP A 501 -15.52 -9.55 -3.80
N VAL A 502 -15.14 -8.41 -4.38
CA VAL A 502 -13.86 -8.23 -5.10
C VAL A 502 -12.77 -7.90 -4.09
N PHE A 503 -11.65 -8.61 -4.15
CA PHE A 503 -10.53 -8.38 -3.24
C PHE A 503 -9.70 -7.19 -3.69
N LEU A 504 -9.33 -6.35 -2.72
CA LEU A 504 -8.39 -5.24 -2.92
C LEU A 504 -7.06 -5.66 -2.32
N TYR A 505 -6.03 -5.72 -3.15
CA TYR A 505 -4.69 -6.08 -2.70
C TYR A 505 -3.79 -4.85 -2.55
N VAL A 506 -2.91 -4.84 -1.55
CA VAL A 506 -1.75 -3.95 -1.48
C VAL A 506 -0.46 -4.76 -1.48
N SER A 507 0.53 -4.35 -2.27
CA SER A 507 1.82 -5.02 -2.43
C SER A 507 2.92 -4.19 -1.82
N ASN A 508 3.68 -4.76 -0.88
CA ASN A 508 4.93 -4.19 -0.37
C ASN A 508 6.13 -5.11 -0.59
N ARG A 509 6.02 -6.01 -1.58
CA ARG A 509 7.07 -6.97 -1.97
C ARG A 509 8.39 -6.28 -2.34
N VAL A 510 8.31 -5.09 -2.90
CA VAL A 510 9.45 -4.22 -3.23
C VAL A 510 9.12 -2.79 -2.80
N GLU A 511 10.14 -1.93 -2.77
CA GLU A 511 9.90 -0.48 -2.70
C GLU A 511 9.36 0.00 -4.05
N PHE A 512 8.16 0.58 -4.05
CA PHE A 512 7.53 1.11 -5.25
C PHE A 512 7.68 2.62 -5.38
N GLY A 513 7.68 3.34 -4.25
CA GLY A 513 7.66 4.79 -4.24
C GLY A 513 7.24 5.35 -2.89
N HIS A 514 6.76 6.59 -2.90
CA HIS A 514 6.32 7.28 -1.69
C HIS A 514 5.15 8.24 -1.99
N LEU A 515 4.58 8.78 -0.92
CA LEU A 515 3.51 9.78 -0.99
C LEU A 515 4.03 11.18 -0.67
N ILE A 516 3.62 12.15 -1.47
CA ILE A 516 3.80 13.58 -1.22
C ILE A 516 2.76 14.07 -0.21
N ASN A 517 3.18 14.99 0.67
CA ASN A 517 2.29 15.73 1.54
C ASN A 517 1.88 17.06 0.89
N THR A 518 0.58 17.29 0.70
CA THR A 518 0.04 18.51 0.08
C THR A 518 -0.43 19.56 1.09
N ASP A 519 -0.46 19.22 2.38
CA ASP A 519 -1.17 19.99 3.42
C ASP A 519 -0.71 21.45 3.54
N THR A 520 0.55 21.75 3.20
CA THR A 520 1.15 23.09 3.32
C THR A 520 1.49 23.74 1.97
N PHE A 521 1.05 23.17 0.86
CA PHE A 521 1.43 23.64 -0.46
C PHE A 521 0.61 24.85 -0.92
N ASP A 522 1.22 26.02 -0.87
CA ASP A 522 0.59 27.31 -1.18
C ASP A 522 1.00 27.83 -2.56
N VAL A 523 0.12 27.60 -3.54
CA VAL A 523 0.29 28.00 -4.95
C VAL A 523 0.19 29.51 -5.19
N THR A 524 -0.13 30.32 -4.18
CA THR A 524 -0.15 31.78 -4.32
C THR A 524 1.25 32.40 -4.28
N ARG A 525 2.26 31.60 -3.88
CA ARG A 525 3.66 32.02 -3.81
C ARG A 525 4.33 31.96 -5.17
N THR A 526 5.35 32.78 -5.38
CA THR A 526 6.15 32.81 -6.61
C THR A 526 6.83 31.47 -6.89
N THR A 527 7.38 30.84 -5.85
CA THR A 527 8.09 29.54 -5.94
C THR A 527 7.65 28.64 -4.77
N PRO A 528 6.43 28.08 -4.83
CA PRO A 528 5.82 27.35 -3.72
C PRO A 528 6.68 26.22 -3.15
N GLU A 529 7.39 25.47 -3.99
CA GLU A 529 8.20 24.32 -3.57
C GLU A 529 9.40 24.70 -2.71
N MET A 530 9.88 25.95 -2.76
CA MET A 530 10.94 26.44 -1.86
C MET A 530 10.54 26.32 -0.38
N TYR A 531 9.23 26.27 -0.09
CA TYR A 531 8.68 26.17 1.27
C TYR A 531 8.45 24.71 1.73
N GLN A 532 8.77 23.71 0.90
CA GLN A 532 8.43 22.30 1.15
C GLN A 532 9.52 21.50 1.91
N ILE A 533 10.53 22.17 2.46
CA ILE A 533 11.65 21.52 3.18
C ILE A 533 11.21 20.70 4.41
N PHE A 534 10.08 21.06 5.02
CA PHE A 534 9.56 20.41 6.23
C PHE A 534 8.70 19.18 5.90
N GLU A 535 7.66 19.37 5.08
CA GLU A 535 6.68 18.31 4.81
C GLU A 535 7.17 17.29 3.77
N ASN A 536 8.00 17.74 2.82
CA ASN A 536 8.50 16.93 1.71
C ASN A 536 10.02 17.07 1.60
N GLY A 537 10.72 16.93 2.73
CA GLY A 537 12.16 17.19 2.81
C GLY A 537 13.02 16.31 1.89
N ARG A 538 12.55 15.12 1.51
CA ARG A 538 13.21 14.23 0.54
C ARG A 538 13.17 14.81 -0.88
N ASP A 539 11.99 15.13 -1.39
CA ASP A 539 11.78 15.70 -2.72
C ASP A 539 12.36 17.11 -2.83
N TRP A 540 12.22 17.91 -1.77
CA TRP A 540 12.86 19.22 -1.66
C TRP A 540 14.38 19.10 -1.82
N ALA A 541 15.00 18.14 -1.14
CA ALA A 541 16.44 17.93 -1.24
C ALA A 541 16.86 17.46 -2.64
N ALA A 542 16.11 16.54 -3.25
CA ALA A 542 16.38 16.07 -4.61
C ALA A 542 16.35 17.21 -5.64
N ARG A 543 15.45 18.19 -5.48
CA ARG A 543 15.37 19.36 -6.37
C ARG A 543 16.42 20.43 -6.08
N TYR A 544 16.68 20.70 -4.80
CA TYR A 544 17.37 21.92 -4.38
C TYR A 544 18.77 21.74 -3.80
N ILE A 545 19.15 20.55 -3.35
CA ILE A 545 20.51 20.27 -2.88
C ILE A 545 21.40 19.85 -4.04
N HIS A 546 22.62 20.37 -4.06
CA HIS A 546 23.57 20.06 -5.14
C HIS A 546 23.89 18.56 -5.16
N PRO A 547 23.87 17.89 -6.33
CA PRO A 547 24.14 16.44 -6.41
C PRO A 547 25.50 16.03 -5.85
N GLU A 548 26.50 16.91 -5.96
CA GLU A 548 27.85 16.70 -5.39
C GLU A 548 27.98 17.10 -3.91
N TYR A 549 26.89 17.50 -3.22
CA TYR A 549 26.93 17.80 -1.79
C TYR A 549 27.56 16.66 -0.95
N PRO A 550 27.20 15.38 -1.15
CA PRO A 550 27.81 14.27 -0.40
C PRO A 550 29.32 14.15 -0.57
N GLU A 551 29.87 14.56 -1.72
CA GLU A 551 31.31 14.53 -1.99
C GLU A 551 32.11 15.47 -1.09
N THR A 552 31.46 16.46 -0.48
CA THR A 552 32.07 17.36 0.51
C THR A 552 32.58 16.61 1.74
N PHE A 553 31.99 15.45 2.06
CA PHE A 553 32.34 14.62 3.21
C PHE A 553 33.25 13.43 2.85
N ASN A 554 33.71 13.36 1.59
CA ASN A 554 34.56 12.28 1.13
C ASN A 554 35.93 12.37 1.83
N PRO A 555 36.34 11.37 2.64
CA PRO A 555 37.60 11.44 3.39
C PRO A 555 38.85 11.48 2.50
N ASP A 556 38.74 11.05 1.25
CA ASP A 556 39.84 11.04 0.27
C ASP A 556 39.97 12.37 -0.48
N LYS A 557 38.99 13.27 -0.35
CA LYS A 557 38.99 14.59 -1.01
C LYS A 557 39.05 15.70 0.02
N LYS A 558 40.08 16.54 -0.08
CA LYS A 558 40.15 17.76 0.73
C LYS A 558 39.14 18.79 0.19
N PRO A 559 38.35 19.45 1.06
CA PRO A 559 37.54 20.58 0.67
C PRO A 559 38.39 21.65 -0.03
N LEU A 560 37.85 22.31 -1.07
CA LEU A 560 38.56 23.39 -1.73
C LEU A 560 38.74 24.56 -0.77
N GLN A 561 39.96 25.08 -0.70
CA GLN A 561 40.33 26.17 0.19
C GLN A 561 41.00 27.29 -0.63
N PRO A 562 40.23 28.12 -1.37
CA PRO A 562 40.80 29.14 -2.25
C PRO A 562 41.63 30.20 -1.53
N CYS A 563 41.34 30.47 -0.25
CA CYS A 563 42.14 31.31 0.63
C CYS A 563 42.32 30.62 2.00
N PRO A 564 43.35 30.96 2.81
CA PRO A 564 43.53 30.36 4.14
C PRO A 564 42.24 30.43 4.98
N ASP A 565 41.77 29.30 5.49
CA ASP A 565 40.53 29.13 6.26
C ASP A 565 39.24 29.65 5.60
N VAL A 566 39.26 29.77 4.26
CA VAL A 566 38.10 30.05 3.43
C VAL A 566 37.81 28.82 2.60
N TYR A 567 36.71 28.15 2.89
CA TYR A 567 36.34 26.90 2.25
C TYR A 567 35.26 27.11 1.20
N TRP A 568 35.29 26.33 0.12
CA TRP A 568 34.39 26.48 -1.01
C TRP A 568 33.81 25.15 -1.46
N VAL A 569 32.51 24.96 -1.28
CA VAL A 569 31.84 23.66 -1.46
C VAL A 569 30.50 23.80 -2.20
N PRO A 570 30.10 22.81 -3.01
CA PRO A 570 28.78 22.79 -3.61
C PRO A 570 27.70 22.52 -2.55
N ILE A 571 26.58 23.26 -2.57
CA ILE A 571 25.52 23.07 -1.57
C ILE A 571 24.10 23.02 -2.17
N VAL A 572 23.78 23.89 -3.12
CA VAL A 572 22.43 23.98 -3.70
C VAL A 572 22.46 23.93 -5.23
N THR A 573 21.35 23.54 -5.85
CA THR A 573 21.24 23.49 -7.31
C THR A 573 21.10 24.88 -7.92
N ARG A 574 21.37 25.00 -9.22
CA ARG A 574 21.05 26.22 -9.97
C ARG A 574 19.56 26.57 -9.93
N ARG A 575 18.68 25.57 -9.80
CA ARG A 575 17.23 25.79 -9.66
C ARG A 575 16.91 26.51 -8.35
N PHE A 576 17.48 26.06 -7.23
CA PHE A 576 17.37 26.76 -5.95
C PHE A 576 17.78 28.24 -6.07
N CYS A 577 18.92 28.50 -6.72
CA CYS A 577 19.41 29.86 -6.87
C CYS A 577 18.45 30.74 -7.69
N LYS A 578 17.95 30.23 -8.82
CA LYS A 578 16.98 30.92 -9.65
C LYS A 578 15.68 31.20 -8.89
N ASP A 579 15.20 30.22 -8.13
CA ASP A 579 13.94 30.34 -7.41
C ASP A 579 14.07 31.32 -6.24
N LEU A 580 15.20 31.31 -5.51
CA LEU A 580 15.50 32.29 -4.47
C LEU A 580 15.60 33.72 -5.03
N ILE A 581 16.30 33.93 -6.15
CA ILE A 581 16.33 35.26 -6.81
C ILE A 581 14.91 35.68 -7.20
N SER A 582 14.11 34.76 -7.74
CA SER A 582 12.73 35.05 -8.15
C SER A 582 11.84 35.45 -6.98
N MET A 583 12.01 34.83 -5.81
CA MET A 583 11.34 35.23 -4.57
C MET A 583 11.70 36.66 -4.16
N MET A 584 12.99 36.99 -4.18
CA MET A 584 13.48 38.32 -3.77
C MET A 584 13.01 39.42 -4.72
N GLU A 585 13.09 39.19 -6.03
CA GLU A 585 12.66 40.17 -7.03
C GLU A 585 11.13 40.32 -7.08
N ALA A 586 10.36 39.25 -6.82
CA ALA A 586 8.91 39.35 -6.67
C ALA A 586 8.50 40.17 -5.43
N PHE A 587 9.25 40.08 -4.33
CA PHE A 587 9.04 40.93 -3.15
C PHE A 587 9.41 42.39 -3.43
N GLY A 588 10.53 42.63 -4.11
CA GLY A 588 10.92 43.91 -4.70
C GLY A 588 11.29 45.04 -3.74
N LYS A 589 11.08 44.89 -2.42
CA LYS A 589 11.38 45.90 -1.40
C LYS A 589 12.81 45.80 -0.87
N TRP A 590 13.78 45.95 -1.77
CA TRP A 590 15.21 46.03 -1.45
C TRP A 590 15.52 47.21 -0.54
N SER A 591 16.52 47.07 0.34
CA SER A 591 17.03 48.18 1.14
C SER A 591 17.54 49.32 0.23
N ASP A 592 17.75 50.51 0.80
CA ASP A 592 18.39 51.62 0.10
C ASP A 592 19.93 51.62 0.25
N GLY A 593 20.49 50.65 0.98
CA GLY A 593 21.93 50.54 1.25
C GLY A 593 22.46 51.61 2.20
N THR A 594 21.59 52.23 3.01
CA THR A 594 21.98 53.20 4.04
C THR A 594 22.03 52.57 5.43
N ASN A 595 22.73 53.23 6.36
CA ASN A 595 22.91 52.73 7.72
C ASN A 595 21.61 52.69 8.54
N GLU A 596 20.54 53.35 8.11
CA GLU A 596 19.25 53.35 8.78
C GLU A 596 18.28 52.42 8.04
N ASP A 597 17.91 51.31 8.67
CA ASP A 597 16.96 50.37 8.08
C ASP A 597 15.85 50.03 9.07
N ASN A 598 14.71 50.71 8.90
CA ASN A 598 13.51 50.52 9.69
C ASN A 598 12.89 49.11 9.57
N ARG A 599 13.39 48.29 8.63
CA ARG A 599 12.97 46.89 8.45
C ARG A 599 13.71 45.95 9.41
N LEU A 600 14.81 46.41 10.01
CA LEU A 600 15.61 45.65 10.99
C LEU A 600 15.17 45.95 12.43
N THR A 601 15.33 44.94 13.30
CA THR A 601 15.13 45.14 14.75
C THR A 601 16.28 45.98 15.32
N GLY A 602 16.00 47.25 15.63
CA GLY A 602 16.99 48.22 16.10
C GLY A 602 17.33 49.33 15.11
N GLY A 603 16.85 49.25 13.86
CA GLY A 603 16.87 50.36 12.90
C GLY A 603 18.24 50.75 12.32
N TYR A 604 19.34 50.09 12.70
CA TYR A 604 20.69 50.49 12.31
C TYR A 604 21.54 49.32 11.83
N GLU A 605 22.17 49.47 10.66
CA GLU A 605 23.13 48.53 10.09
C GLU A 605 24.51 49.18 9.98
N ALA A 606 25.52 48.59 10.64
CA ALA A 606 26.87 49.16 10.70
C ALA A 606 27.55 49.20 9.31
N VAL A 607 27.25 48.22 8.46
CA VAL A 607 27.81 48.08 7.12
C VAL A 607 26.67 47.74 6.16
N PRO A 608 25.94 48.75 5.66
CA PRO A 608 24.69 48.49 4.99
C PRO A 608 24.85 47.86 3.62
N THR A 609 23.97 46.92 3.29
CA THR A 609 23.87 46.31 1.96
C THR A 609 22.49 46.49 1.35
N ARG A 610 22.42 46.49 0.03
CA ARG A 610 21.15 46.47 -0.70
C ARG A 610 20.57 45.06 -0.71
N ASP A 611 19.70 44.80 0.26
CA ASP A 611 19.29 43.43 0.60
C ASP A 611 17.81 43.26 0.95
N ILE A 612 17.44 41.98 1.05
CA ILE A 612 16.18 41.48 1.58
C ILE A 612 16.49 40.32 2.55
N HIS A 613 15.99 40.44 3.78
CA HIS A 613 16.11 39.42 4.82
C HIS A 613 15.06 38.31 4.66
N MET A 614 15.41 37.10 5.07
CA MET A 614 14.53 35.92 4.92
C MET A 614 13.23 36.05 5.71
N ASN A 615 13.22 36.78 6.82
CA ASN A 615 12.00 37.04 7.61
C ASN A 615 10.99 37.93 6.84
N GLN A 616 11.47 38.86 6.00
CA GLN A 616 10.62 39.77 5.22
C GLN A 616 9.81 39.04 4.14
N VAL A 617 10.31 37.90 3.67
CA VAL A 617 9.64 37.01 2.70
C VAL A 617 9.04 35.77 3.38
N GLY A 618 8.96 35.75 4.72
CA GLY A 618 8.39 34.65 5.50
C GLY A 618 9.13 33.32 5.34
N TRP A 619 10.42 33.35 5.01
CA TRP A 619 11.23 32.16 4.72
C TRP A 619 12.34 31.88 5.75
N GLU A 620 12.44 32.70 6.80
CA GLU A 620 13.42 32.51 7.90
C GLU A 620 13.37 31.11 8.54
N PRO A 621 12.21 30.53 8.92
CA PRO A 621 12.19 29.18 9.50
C PRO A 621 12.76 28.11 8.55
N HIS A 622 12.48 28.24 7.25
CA HIS A 622 12.93 27.31 6.22
C HIS A 622 14.44 27.43 6.01
N TRP A 623 14.95 28.67 6.03
CA TRP A 623 16.38 28.91 5.98
C TRP A 623 17.11 28.37 7.22
N MET A 624 16.54 28.55 8.43
CA MET A 624 17.12 27.96 9.64
C MET A 624 17.15 26.43 9.58
N GLN A 625 16.09 25.80 9.04
CA GLN A 625 16.09 24.36 8.78
C GLN A 625 17.17 23.96 7.77
N PHE A 626 17.38 24.76 6.72
CA PHE A 626 18.46 24.56 5.75
C PHE A 626 19.84 24.67 6.40
N LEU A 627 20.06 25.68 7.26
CA LEU A 627 21.30 25.83 8.03
C LEU A 627 21.56 24.59 8.89
N GLN A 628 20.56 24.16 9.66
CA GLN A 628 20.69 23.02 10.57
C GLN A 628 20.95 21.70 9.82
N LYS A 629 20.20 21.45 8.74
CA LYS A 629 20.23 20.15 8.04
C LYS A 629 21.39 20.03 7.04
N TRP A 630 21.79 21.12 6.39
CA TRP A 630 22.72 21.08 5.25
C TRP A 630 24.02 21.85 5.48
N VAL A 631 24.00 23.00 6.16
CA VAL A 631 25.21 23.80 6.42
C VAL A 631 25.98 23.34 7.65
N ARG A 632 25.28 23.03 8.75
CA ARG A 632 25.91 22.59 10.00
C ARG A 632 26.80 21.35 9.81
N PRO A 633 26.39 20.29 9.08
CA PRO A 633 27.29 19.15 8.83
C PRO A 633 28.57 19.55 8.09
N ILE A 634 28.47 20.43 7.09
CA ILE A 634 29.65 20.97 6.38
C ILE A 634 30.57 21.70 7.36
N GLN A 635 30.00 22.58 8.19
CA GLN A 635 30.77 23.32 9.19
C GLN A 635 31.50 22.37 10.13
N GLU A 636 30.81 21.37 10.72
CA GLU A 636 31.38 20.42 11.67
C GLU A 636 32.52 19.60 11.04
N HIS A 637 32.37 19.28 9.75
CA HIS A 637 33.41 18.59 8.98
C HIS A 637 34.65 19.46 8.77
N ILE A 638 34.46 20.72 8.39
CA ILE A 638 35.54 21.65 8.04
C ILE A 638 36.26 22.21 9.26
N PHE A 639 35.52 22.65 10.28
CA PHE A 639 36.04 23.22 11.50
C PHE A 639 35.95 22.20 12.64
N THR A 640 36.77 21.15 12.55
CA THR A 640 36.79 20.07 13.52
C THR A 640 36.95 20.61 14.94
N GLY A 641 36.04 20.23 15.84
CA GLY A 641 36.03 20.67 17.23
C GLY A 641 35.08 21.83 17.54
N TYR A 642 34.48 22.47 16.54
CA TYR A 642 33.37 23.42 16.73
C TYR A 642 32.02 22.74 16.50
N PHE A 643 31.11 22.84 17.46
CA PHE A 643 29.78 22.23 17.43
C PHE A 643 28.72 23.16 18.04
N HIS A 644 27.62 23.35 17.33
CA HIS A 644 26.43 24.05 17.83
C HIS A 644 25.17 23.58 17.11
N ASP A 645 24.21 23.02 17.86
CA ASP A 645 22.94 22.51 17.33
C ASP A 645 21.75 22.93 18.20
N PRO A 646 20.75 23.65 17.65
CA PRO A 646 20.70 24.21 16.29
C PRO A 646 21.67 25.38 16.10
N PRO A 647 22.20 25.60 14.87
CA PRO A 647 22.95 26.82 14.57
C PRO A 647 22.05 28.04 14.75
N ARG A 648 22.61 29.17 15.21
CA ARG A 648 21.87 30.41 15.41
C ARG A 648 22.27 31.42 14.34
N SER A 649 21.31 32.03 13.66
CA SER A 649 21.59 33.10 12.72
C SER A 649 20.47 34.13 12.75
N LEU A 650 20.82 35.37 13.13
CA LEU A 650 19.87 36.50 13.18
C LEU A 650 19.89 37.31 11.89
N MET A 651 20.94 37.19 11.08
CA MET A 651 21.07 37.91 9.82
C MET A 651 21.20 36.91 8.69
N ASN A 652 20.09 36.69 8.00
CA ASN A 652 19.97 35.83 6.82
C ASN A 652 19.35 36.67 5.70
N PHE A 653 20.11 36.99 4.67
CA PHE A 653 19.67 37.97 3.67
C PHE A 653 20.32 37.75 2.32
N VAL A 654 19.58 38.08 1.26
CA VAL A 654 20.10 38.11 -0.11
C VAL A 654 20.54 39.52 -0.41
N VAL A 655 21.78 39.68 -0.86
CA VAL A 655 22.36 40.96 -1.29
C VAL A 655 22.32 41.06 -2.82
N ARG A 656 22.04 42.25 -3.34
CA ARG A 656 22.11 42.58 -4.76
C ARG A 656 23.14 43.67 -5.03
N TYR A 657 24.19 43.33 -5.77
CA TYR A 657 25.16 44.31 -6.26
C TYR A 657 24.91 44.66 -7.71
N LYS A 658 24.84 45.97 -8.01
CA LYS A 658 24.55 46.48 -9.35
C LYS A 658 25.20 47.84 -9.59
N PRO A 659 25.79 48.09 -10.79
CA PRO A 659 26.26 49.41 -11.17
C PRO A 659 25.15 50.47 -11.11
N GLY A 660 25.45 51.64 -10.56
CA GLY A 660 24.48 52.72 -10.36
C GLY A 660 23.58 52.57 -9.12
N GLU A 661 23.67 51.46 -8.41
CA GLU A 661 23.08 51.26 -7.08
C GLU A 661 24.23 51.10 -6.07
N GLN A 662 24.35 49.95 -5.42
CA GLN A 662 25.51 49.59 -4.61
C GLN A 662 26.32 48.51 -5.36
N PRO A 663 27.49 48.82 -5.96
CA PRO A 663 28.25 47.86 -6.77
C PRO A 663 29.36 47.14 -5.99
N SER A 664 29.65 47.52 -4.74
CA SER A 664 30.73 46.98 -3.92
C SER A 664 30.39 47.09 -2.43
N LEU A 665 31.16 46.41 -1.58
CA LEU A 665 31.05 46.53 -0.12
C LEU A 665 32.41 46.83 0.48
N ARG A 666 32.47 47.87 1.32
CA ARG A 666 33.71 48.33 1.97
C ARG A 666 34.32 47.25 2.89
N PRO A 667 35.62 47.31 3.21
CA PRO A 667 36.25 46.43 4.17
C PRO A 667 35.54 46.36 5.54
N HIS A 668 35.23 45.16 6.03
CA HIS A 668 34.56 44.93 7.30
C HIS A 668 34.84 43.55 7.92
N HIS A 669 34.35 43.36 9.15
CA HIS A 669 34.17 42.06 9.79
C HIS A 669 32.67 41.78 9.91
N ASP A 670 32.32 40.51 9.92
CA ASP A 670 30.95 40.08 10.16
C ASP A 670 30.73 39.88 11.65
N SER A 671 29.51 40.14 12.11
CA SER A 671 29.10 39.80 13.48
C SER A 671 28.67 38.34 13.54
N SER A 672 29.60 37.42 13.29
CA SER A 672 29.39 35.97 13.29
C SER A 672 30.62 35.24 13.82
N THR A 673 30.43 34.01 14.30
CA THR A 673 31.55 33.09 14.49
C THR A 673 32.09 32.68 13.12
N TYR A 674 31.17 32.27 12.24
CA TYR A 674 31.47 32.02 10.83
C TYR A 674 30.37 32.56 9.93
N THR A 675 30.76 32.99 8.74
CA THR A 675 29.85 33.49 7.71
C THR A 675 29.77 32.48 6.59
N ILE A 676 28.56 32.33 6.04
CA ILE A 676 28.37 31.67 4.77
C ILE A 676 27.93 32.65 3.69
N ASN A 677 28.41 32.41 2.47
CA ASN A 677 28.12 33.21 1.29
C ASN A 677 27.89 32.29 0.09
N ILE A 678 26.64 32.19 -0.37
CA ILE A 678 26.28 31.39 -1.54
C ILE A 678 26.13 32.31 -2.75
N ALA A 679 26.88 32.04 -3.81
CA ALA A 679 26.66 32.71 -5.09
C ALA A 679 25.35 32.21 -5.73
N LEU A 680 24.48 33.12 -6.16
CA LEU A 680 23.17 32.77 -6.72
C LEU A 680 23.12 32.88 -8.25
N ASN A 681 24.03 33.61 -8.88
CA ASN A 681 24.08 33.76 -10.34
C ASN A 681 25.52 33.86 -10.86
N GLU A 682 25.69 33.84 -12.18
CA GLU A 682 26.92 33.42 -12.84
C GLU A 682 27.78 34.60 -13.30
N VAL A 683 29.04 34.61 -12.86
CA VAL A 683 30.05 35.57 -13.33
C VAL A 683 30.33 35.38 -14.82
N GLY A 684 30.50 36.49 -15.55
CA GLY A 684 30.71 36.52 -17.00
C GLY A 684 29.43 36.36 -17.83
N LYS A 685 28.33 35.90 -17.24
CA LYS A 685 27.03 35.76 -17.91
C LYS A 685 26.00 36.77 -17.38
N ASP A 686 25.79 36.78 -16.08
CA ASP A 686 24.78 37.63 -15.42
C ASP A 686 25.39 38.93 -14.87
N TYR A 687 26.69 38.92 -14.55
CA TYR A 687 27.46 40.09 -14.12
C TYR A 687 28.95 40.00 -14.48
N GLU A 688 29.65 41.13 -14.50
CA GLU A 688 31.11 41.23 -14.67
C GLU A 688 31.76 41.88 -13.43
N GLY A 689 33.00 41.51 -13.11
CA GLY A 689 33.68 41.91 -11.88
C GLY A 689 33.15 41.17 -10.64
N GLY A 690 33.23 41.80 -9.47
CA GLY A 690 32.76 41.21 -8.21
C GLY A 690 33.69 40.16 -7.61
N GLY A 691 33.19 39.45 -6.60
CA GLY A 691 33.96 38.53 -5.77
C GLY A 691 34.06 39.00 -4.31
N CYS A 692 34.90 38.32 -3.54
CA CYS A 692 35.24 38.67 -2.17
C CYS A 692 36.76 38.66 -2.01
N ARG A 693 37.33 39.69 -1.38
CA ARG A 693 38.76 39.76 -1.09
C ARG A 693 39.00 39.75 0.41
N PHE A 694 39.82 38.81 0.87
CA PHE A 694 40.28 38.70 2.25
C PHE A 694 41.61 39.45 2.40
N ILE A 695 41.54 40.64 3.00
CA ILE A 695 42.59 41.66 2.96
C ILE A 695 43.85 41.18 3.67
N ARG A 696 43.71 40.55 4.85
CA ARG A 696 44.84 40.02 5.64
C ARG A 696 45.68 39.01 4.86
N TYR A 697 45.08 38.29 3.91
CA TYR A 697 45.75 37.25 3.13
C TYR A 697 46.10 37.70 1.71
N ASN A 698 45.72 38.93 1.32
CA ASN A 698 45.77 39.42 -0.05
C ASN A 698 45.23 38.38 -1.07
N CYS A 699 44.13 37.72 -0.71
CA CYS A 699 43.55 36.63 -1.47
C CYS A 699 42.12 36.98 -1.88
N SER A 700 41.75 36.67 -3.12
CA SER A 700 40.43 36.99 -3.67
C SER A 700 39.77 35.74 -4.24
N VAL A 701 38.47 35.61 -3.99
CA VAL A 701 37.60 34.62 -4.62
C VAL A 701 36.71 35.34 -5.62
N THR A 702 37.07 35.28 -6.90
CA THR A 702 36.38 35.99 -8.02
C THR A 702 35.56 35.04 -8.89
N ASP A 703 36.00 33.79 -9.03
CA ASP A 703 35.41 32.81 -9.94
C ASP A 703 34.26 32.03 -9.25
N THR A 704 33.37 32.76 -8.59
CA THR A 704 32.27 32.16 -7.83
C THR A 704 31.28 31.45 -8.75
N LYS A 705 30.79 30.28 -8.30
CA LYS A 705 29.88 29.41 -9.06
C LYS A 705 28.49 29.43 -8.41
N PRO A 706 27.40 29.56 -9.20
CA PRO A 706 26.05 29.47 -8.65
C PRO A 706 25.84 28.18 -7.86
N GLY A 707 25.27 28.30 -6.67
CA GLY A 707 24.96 27.18 -5.79
C GLY A 707 26.14 26.65 -4.96
N TRP A 708 27.30 27.30 -5.05
CA TRP A 708 28.45 27.01 -4.21
C TRP A 708 28.53 27.98 -3.02
N LEU A 709 28.86 27.42 -1.86
CA LEU A 709 29.01 28.06 -0.56
C LEU A 709 30.47 28.41 -0.32
N ILE A 710 30.75 29.68 -0.02
CA ILE A 710 31.97 30.08 0.67
C ILE A 710 31.69 30.10 2.17
N MET A 711 32.56 29.49 2.98
CA MET A 711 32.49 29.48 4.43
C MET A 711 33.81 29.99 5.02
N HIS A 712 33.76 30.98 5.91
CA HIS A 712 34.94 31.54 6.58
C HIS A 712 34.60 32.08 7.97
N PRO A 713 35.58 32.22 8.89
CA PRO A 713 35.38 32.93 10.16
C PRO A 713 34.90 34.38 9.94
N GLY A 714 33.99 34.87 10.77
CA GLY A 714 33.44 36.24 10.63
C GLY A 714 34.24 37.32 11.34
N ARG A 715 34.82 36.98 12.50
CA ARG A 715 35.52 37.90 13.40
C ARG A 715 37.03 37.74 13.35
N LEU A 716 37.73 38.81 13.77
CA LEU A 716 39.17 38.90 14.04
C LEU A 716 40.09 38.69 12.82
N THR A 717 39.98 37.57 12.12
CA THR A 717 41.00 37.10 11.17
C THR A 717 40.66 37.31 9.69
N HIS A 718 39.39 37.45 9.33
CA HIS A 718 38.94 37.52 7.94
C HIS A 718 38.33 38.89 7.62
N TYR A 719 39.10 39.95 7.84
CA TYR A 719 38.73 41.29 7.39
C TYR A 719 38.67 41.30 5.85
N HIS A 720 37.49 41.57 5.29
CA HIS A 720 37.22 41.33 3.88
C HIS A 720 36.38 42.43 3.23
N GLU A 721 36.41 42.49 1.91
CA GLU A 721 35.66 43.45 1.10
C GLU A 721 34.93 42.78 -0.07
N GLY A 722 33.78 43.33 -0.45
CA GLY A 722 33.03 42.93 -1.64
C GLY A 722 33.55 43.71 -2.85
N LEU A 723 34.16 43.01 -3.80
CA LEU A 723 34.78 43.62 -4.98
C LEU A 723 33.74 44.27 -5.90
N LEU A 724 34.18 45.25 -6.68
CA LEU A 724 33.34 46.05 -7.57
C LEU A 724 32.72 45.20 -8.69
N VAL A 725 31.39 45.18 -8.77
CA VAL A 725 30.62 44.71 -9.92
C VAL A 725 30.57 45.82 -10.96
N THR A 726 31.12 45.57 -12.15
CA THR A 726 31.27 46.58 -13.21
C THR A 726 30.10 46.57 -14.19
N LYS A 727 29.39 45.46 -14.31
CA LYS A 727 28.25 45.29 -15.23
C LYS A 727 27.29 44.22 -14.71
N GLY A 728 26.02 44.32 -15.10
CA GLY A 728 24.99 43.34 -14.77
C GLY A 728 24.57 43.41 -13.31
N VAL A 729 24.07 42.29 -12.77
CA VAL A 729 23.57 42.22 -11.39
C VAL A 729 24.10 40.96 -10.73
N ARG A 730 24.73 41.09 -9.57
CA ARG A 730 25.23 39.95 -8.78
C ARG A 730 24.34 39.73 -7.56
N TYR A 731 23.90 38.49 -7.38
CA TYR A 731 23.13 38.07 -6.20
C TYR A 731 23.92 37.07 -5.37
N ILE A 732 23.93 37.28 -4.05
CA ILE A 732 24.52 36.35 -3.08
C ILE A 732 23.60 36.18 -1.87
N MET A 733 23.53 34.97 -1.32
CA MET A 733 22.85 34.71 -0.06
C MET A 733 23.88 34.66 1.07
N ILE A 734 23.71 35.52 2.08
CA ILE A 734 24.60 35.64 3.23
C ILE A 734 23.90 35.14 4.49
N SER A 735 24.66 34.47 5.36
CA SER A 735 24.23 34.27 6.75
C SER A 735 25.36 34.42 7.74
N PHE A 736 25.09 35.18 8.78
CA PHE A 736 25.97 35.38 9.92
C PHE A 736 25.62 34.37 11.01
N VAL A 737 26.36 33.27 11.03
CA VAL A 737 26.06 32.13 11.89
C VAL A 737 26.86 32.21 13.19
N ASP A 738 26.16 31.93 14.27
CA ASP A 738 26.59 32.00 15.65
C ASP A 738 27.19 33.37 16.02
N PRO A 739 26.37 34.44 15.92
CA PRO A 739 26.76 35.82 16.22
C PRO A 739 27.16 36.07 17.68
#